data_AF-A0A3A8TUI0-F1
#
_entry.id   AF-A0A3A8TUI0-F1
#
_cell.length_a   1.000
_cell.length_b   1.000
_cell.length_c   1.000
_cell.angle_alpha   90.00
_cell.angle_beta   90.00
_cell.angle_gamma   90.00
#
_symmetry.space_group_name_H-M   'P 1'
#
loop_
_entity.id
_entity.type
_entity.pdbx_description
1 polymer ?
#
loop_
_entity_poly.entity_id
_entity_poly.type
_entity_poly.pdbx_seq_one_letter_code
_entity_poly.pdbx_strand_id
1 'polypeptide(L)'
;MSALLDSGVRQGAEVRCPGCIRFIPADAACPHCLCGAIPLERYGSARALVKSGVDRFSLAARTAALEPAQVAVLEARYARQWGAVQRLAEDARRIEPLLIQRGFVRELEDAWAVILPIEEASLEEMLAPFSPMPDSVEWLASKSPDPTLRLLASFAWVHQGTWSQEARFSVRNQLLHGEGRVAVEAMLAMTRWRSGLSPRLNQEERERIRTLALGVLDVPELSSRAAVAWVRASHEAPPDNVSTALRRGLYGMDPDVRFECALCLHDEVEVAQALDSSDADLAAFARRTLSQWGSRRLLTRLQRDGDAAFAKEVLRELPTPPPEGALEALLTVSLRTVGSLADELLSFAKRRSFREWGLEDQRRWARWARSVLSDLPAETALDFFGWAATPPRDDPEPPEEEESEAMWAFLEETVHAIDRGAKKDRTECFQDSSFARFLHHSGVDEQRRLNDWARDPNSGEALLEALLMFPSRARNLSLIPEHPSTEKHPDPGHFGRLLMAVWEGPGQHLLVAPLTRVVRSWSSLTGSELFVEAVWRRFQSHPAERATLLTAFAAWRDRLWEYQCDVEPDALVRFQAWWRVDPEGLYRQTEQLLDRVPVDALPKRLRALWDAAEELVGTRPRTASLSVSKGAMALRNGLEGRDVHVLDVLDAELDHFESWLPAFEQRVLATPSPQEESNIHRDFLDDTHSALRMMRERRERRREDEERERQRAIDRQVAESRRRDQERQLEAQRREAEALRARQAAEREQQETLSRVKAQRLLVTLQPRVPLKDVDREVLFPESAFPTIVDYARMIKAMQQGGDVMKLFETLGLTPATWAAQATAWGQVMVGRMELGMRFGELLGAPWE
;
A
#
# COMPACT_ATOMS: atom_id res chain seq x y z
N MET A 1 -81.80 -59.07 18.89
CA MET A 1 -82.36 -57.71 18.73
C MET A 1 -81.33 -56.59 18.86
N SER A 2 -80.28 -56.69 19.69
CA SER A 2 -79.24 -55.65 19.81
C SER A 2 -78.36 -55.46 18.54
N ALA A 3 -78.09 -56.52 17.76
CA ALA A 3 -77.23 -56.44 16.57
C ALA A 3 -77.81 -55.65 15.37
N LEU A 4 -79.13 -55.48 15.28
CA LEU A 4 -79.76 -54.73 14.18
C LEU A 4 -79.69 -53.21 14.40
N LEU A 5 -79.58 -52.75 15.64
CA LEU A 5 -79.39 -51.33 15.95
C LEU A 5 -78.00 -50.82 15.55
N ASP A 6 -77.01 -51.72 15.51
CA ASP A 6 -75.63 -51.43 15.10
C ASP A 6 -75.38 -51.57 13.59
N SER A 7 -76.41 -51.86 12.78
CA SER A 7 -76.25 -52.11 11.33
C SER A 7 -76.34 -50.84 10.47
N GLY A 8 -76.43 -49.66 11.08
CA GLY A 8 -76.55 -48.36 10.40
C GLY A 8 -77.85 -48.14 9.63
N VAL A 9 -78.79 -49.09 9.76
CA VAL A 9 -80.08 -49.08 9.08
C VAL A 9 -81.04 -48.12 9.74
N ARG A 10 -80.90 -47.84 11.04
CA ARG A 10 -81.86 -47.04 11.80
C ARG A 10 -81.24 -45.75 12.30
N GLN A 11 -81.98 -44.66 12.17
CA GLN A 11 -81.67 -43.36 12.78
C GLN A 11 -82.94 -42.84 13.48
N GLY A 12 -82.98 -42.95 14.81
CA GLY A 12 -84.17 -42.59 15.59
C GLY A 12 -85.40 -43.44 15.22
N ALA A 13 -86.45 -42.81 14.71
CA ALA A 13 -87.67 -43.47 14.24
C ALA A 13 -87.63 -43.85 12.75
N GLU A 14 -86.63 -43.37 12.00
CA GLU A 14 -86.50 -43.60 10.57
C GLU A 14 -85.51 -44.74 10.27
N VAL A 15 -85.67 -45.35 9.10
CA VAL A 15 -84.88 -46.48 8.62
C VAL A 15 -84.41 -46.21 7.20
N ARG A 16 -83.21 -46.66 6.84
CA ARG A 16 -82.71 -46.54 5.47
C ARG A 16 -83.56 -47.38 4.54
N CYS A 17 -83.92 -46.82 3.39
CA CYS A 17 -84.52 -47.58 2.30
C CYS A 17 -83.45 -48.45 1.64
N PRO A 18 -83.63 -49.77 1.48
CA PRO A 18 -82.63 -50.60 0.83
C PRO A 18 -82.44 -50.27 -0.66
N GLY A 19 -83.45 -49.68 -1.31
CA GLY A 19 -83.36 -49.25 -2.71
C GLY A 19 -82.48 -48.01 -2.92
N CYS A 20 -82.71 -46.94 -2.14
CA CYS A 20 -82.06 -45.64 -2.36
C CYS A 20 -81.33 -45.07 -1.15
N ILE A 21 -81.13 -45.86 -0.09
CA ILE A 21 -80.41 -45.58 1.16
C ILE A 21 -80.87 -44.40 2.03
N ARG A 22 -81.82 -43.59 1.55
CA ARG A 22 -82.42 -42.48 2.29
C ARG A 22 -83.24 -42.98 3.47
N PHE A 23 -83.21 -42.24 4.57
CA PHE A 23 -84.03 -42.50 5.75
C PHE A 23 -85.52 -42.24 5.45
N ILE A 24 -86.37 -43.19 5.83
CA ILE A 24 -87.82 -43.20 5.63
C ILE A 24 -88.51 -43.78 6.88
N PRO A 25 -89.82 -43.56 7.07
CA PRO A 25 -90.57 -44.27 8.10
C PRO A 25 -90.56 -45.79 7.90
N ALA A 26 -90.43 -46.57 8.99
CA ALA A 26 -90.15 -48.01 8.96
C ALA A 26 -91.17 -48.90 8.22
N ASP A 27 -92.44 -48.48 8.18
CA ASP A 27 -93.55 -49.26 7.62
C ASP A 27 -94.13 -48.67 6.32
N ALA A 28 -93.43 -47.70 5.71
CA ALA A 28 -93.90 -47.02 4.51
C ALA A 28 -93.09 -47.44 3.26
N ALA A 29 -93.76 -47.41 2.10
CA ALA A 29 -93.03 -47.41 0.83
C ALA A 29 -92.17 -46.16 0.73
N CYS A 30 -90.97 -46.29 0.17
CA CYS A 30 -90.03 -45.18 0.07
C CYS A 30 -90.60 -44.07 -0.84
N PRO A 31 -90.76 -42.82 -0.34
CA PRO A 31 -91.27 -41.72 -1.17
C PRO A 31 -90.29 -41.29 -2.26
N HIS A 32 -89.02 -41.69 -2.18
CA HIS A 32 -87.98 -41.29 -3.12
C HIS A 32 -87.76 -42.27 -4.28
N CYS A 33 -87.82 -43.57 -4.01
CA CYS A 33 -87.57 -44.59 -5.03
C CYS A 33 -88.71 -45.59 -5.22
N LEU A 34 -89.81 -45.42 -4.47
CA LEU A 34 -91.01 -46.27 -4.52
C LEU A 34 -90.75 -47.75 -4.20
N CYS A 35 -89.62 -48.06 -3.55
CA CYS A 35 -89.39 -49.37 -2.97
C CYS A 35 -90.46 -49.67 -1.92
N GLY A 36 -91.07 -50.86 -1.97
CA GLY A 36 -92.03 -51.31 -0.96
C GLY A 36 -91.39 -51.42 0.44
N ALA A 37 -92.23 -51.48 1.48
CA ALA A 37 -91.78 -51.63 2.86
C ALA A 37 -91.05 -52.98 3.03
N ILE A 38 -89.86 -52.95 3.63
CA ILE A 38 -89.03 -54.14 3.91
C ILE A 38 -88.74 -54.17 5.41
N PRO A 39 -89.03 -55.30 6.11
CA PRO A 39 -88.70 -55.44 7.52
C PRO A 39 -87.22 -55.20 7.79
N LEU A 40 -86.92 -54.56 8.92
CA LEU A 40 -85.55 -54.20 9.30
C LEU A 40 -84.62 -55.42 9.40
N GLU A 41 -85.18 -56.55 9.82
CA GLU A 41 -84.48 -57.83 9.94
C GLU A 41 -84.04 -58.41 8.60
N ARG A 42 -84.52 -57.85 7.47
CA ARG A 42 -84.22 -58.29 6.10
C ARG A 42 -83.50 -57.24 5.26
N TYR A 43 -82.98 -56.19 5.89
CA TYR A 43 -82.35 -55.07 5.18
C TYR A 43 -81.10 -55.50 4.39
N GLY A 44 -80.17 -56.21 5.02
CA GLY A 44 -78.93 -56.66 4.36
C GLY A 44 -79.20 -57.59 3.18
N SER A 45 -80.22 -58.43 3.30
CA SER A 45 -80.73 -59.33 2.27
C SER A 45 -81.31 -58.56 1.10
N ALA A 46 -82.13 -57.55 1.37
CA ALA A 46 -82.66 -56.66 0.34
C ALA A 46 -81.53 -55.91 -0.38
N ARG A 47 -80.53 -55.40 0.33
CA ARG A 47 -79.36 -54.74 -0.29
C ARG A 47 -78.55 -55.70 -1.17
N ALA A 48 -78.38 -56.95 -0.75
CA ALA A 48 -77.73 -57.97 -1.57
C ALA A 48 -78.51 -58.27 -2.86
N LEU A 49 -79.85 -58.29 -2.80
CA LEU A 49 -80.69 -58.43 -3.99
C LEU A 49 -80.59 -57.22 -4.92
N VAL A 50 -80.60 -55.99 -4.39
CA VAL A 50 -80.38 -54.75 -5.18
C VAL A 50 -79.04 -54.82 -5.91
N LYS A 51 -77.98 -55.21 -5.21
CA LYS A 51 -76.65 -55.40 -5.82
C LYS A 51 -76.67 -56.45 -6.93
N SER A 52 -77.47 -57.51 -6.76
CA SER A 52 -77.64 -58.58 -7.75
C SER A 52 -78.52 -58.17 -8.94
N GLY A 53 -78.94 -56.90 -9.02
CA GLY A 53 -79.73 -56.36 -10.13
C GLY A 53 -81.24 -56.52 -9.97
N VAL A 54 -81.73 -56.87 -8.78
CA VAL A 54 -83.18 -56.92 -8.53
C VAL A 54 -83.75 -55.50 -8.56
N ASP A 55 -84.71 -55.28 -9.43
CA ASP A 55 -85.40 -54.00 -9.57
C ASP A 55 -86.14 -53.59 -8.27
N ARG A 56 -86.11 -52.29 -7.99
CA ARG A 56 -86.65 -51.67 -6.77
C ARG A 56 -88.15 -51.93 -6.55
N PHE A 57 -88.95 -52.09 -7.62
CA PHE A 57 -90.38 -52.38 -7.51
C PHE A 57 -90.64 -53.84 -7.15
N SER A 58 -89.75 -54.74 -7.55
CA SER A 58 -89.81 -56.17 -7.23
C SER A 58 -89.13 -56.53 -5.92
N LEU A 59 -88.36 -55.61 -5.34
CA LEU A 59 -87.45 -55.88 -4.23
C LEU A 59 -88.16 -56.42 -2.98
N ALA A 60 -89.28 -55.81 -2.58
CA ALA A 60 -90.02 -56.24 -1.39
C ALA A 60 -90.55 -57.68 -1.54
N ALA A 61 -91.14 -58.01 -2.69
CA ALA A 61 -91.64 -59.35 -2.98
C ALA A 61 -90.51 -60.39 -3.05
N ARG A 62 -89.39 -60.06 -3.71
CA ARG A 62 -88.22 -60.94 -3.82
C ARG A 62 -87.53 -61.16 -2.48
N THR A 63 -87.46 -60.13 -1.63
CA THR A 63 -86.89 -60.24 -0.28
C THR A 63 -87.77 -61.08 0.64
N ALA A 64 -89.11 -60.99 0.51
CA ALA A 64 -90.05 -61.82 1.25
C ALA A 64 -89.93 -63.31 0.87
N ALA A 65 -89.65 -63.60 -0.40
CA ALA A 65 -89.54 -64.96 -0.95
C ALA A 65 -88.21 -65.68 -0.64
N LEU A 66 -87.22 -65.02 0.00
CA LEU A 66 -85.97 -65.66 0.40
C LEU A 66 -86.19 -66.68 1.55
N GLU A 67 -85.52 -67.82 1.45
CA GLU A 67 -85.52 -68.85 2.50
C GLU A 67 -84.86 -68.30 3.78
N PRO A 68 -85.34 -68.67 4.99
CA PRO A 68 -84.79 -68.15 6.25
C PRO A 68 -83.27 -68.35 6.40
N ALA A 69 -82.73 -69.46 5.91
CA ALA A 69 -81.30 -69.74 5.93
C ALA A 69 -80.50 -68.78 5.02
N GLN A 70 -81.06 -68.38 3.88
CA GLN A 70 -80.43 -67.42 2.97
C GLN A 70 -80.43 -66.01 3.56
N VAL A 71 -81.55 -65.60 4.17
CA VAL A 71 -81.66 -64.34 4.90
C VAL A 71 -80.59 -64.26 5.99
N ALA A 72 -80.45 -65.30 6.83
CA ALA A 72 -79.47 -65.32 7.90
C ALA A 72 -78.02 -65.12 7.40
N VAL A 73 -77.65 -65.74 6.27
CA VAL A 73 -76.32 -65.59 5.67
C VAL A 73 -76.10 -64.18 5.11
N LEU A 74 -77.09 -63.63 4.38
CA LEU A 74 -76.98 -62.31 3.77
C LEU A 74 -76.97 -61.18 4.82
N GLU A 75 -77.80 -61.29 5.86
CA GLU A 75 -77.77 -60.36 7.00
C GLU A 75 -76.45 -60.45 7.76
N ALA A 76 -75.97 -61.66 8.07
CA ALA A 76 -74.69 -61.83 8.77
C ALA A 76 -73.50 -61.29 7.97
N ARG A 77 -73.55 -61.40 6.63
CA ARG A 77 -72.58 -60.75 5.76
C ARG A 77 -72.70 -59.23 5.88
N TYR A 78 -73.88 -58.66 5.65
CA TYR A 78 -74.07 -57.21 5.70
C TYR A 78 -73.65 -56.62 7.06
N ALA A 79 -74.06 -57.23 8.17
CA ALA A 79 -73.72 -56.78 9.52
C ALA A 79 -72.20 -56.78 9.76
N ARG A 80 -71.46 -57.77 9.26
CA ARG A 80 -70.00 -57.81 9.33
C ARG A 80 -69.35 -56.69 8.53
N GLN A 81 -69.81 -56.46 7.30
CA GLN A 81 -69.28 -55.39 6.45
C GLN A 81 -69.58 -54.01 7.05
N TRP A 82 -70.78 -53.83 7.63
CA TRP A 82 -71.13 -52.61 8.32
C TRP A 82 -70.30 -52.37 9.59
N GLY A 83 -70.08 -53.41 10.40
CA GLY A 83 -69.24 -53.32 11.59
C GLY A 83 -67.78 -52.96 11.26
N ALA A 84 -67.30 -53.33 10.07
CA ALA A 84 -66.00 -52.89 9.60
C ALA A 84 -65.98 -51.39 9.21
N VAL A 85 -67.01 -50.93 8.49
CA VAL A 85 -67.18 -49.51 8.16
C VAL A 85 -67.40 -48.63 9.38
N GLN A 86 -68.03 -49.13 10.45
CA GLN A 86 -68.18 -48.38 11.70
C GLN A 86 -66.83 -47.95 12.29
N ARG A 87 -65.77 -48.74 12.13
CA ARG A 87 -64.42 -48.34 12.56
C ARG A 87 -63.89 -47.15 11.75
N LEU A 88 -64.14 -47.13 10.45
CA LEU A 88 -63.83 -45.98 9.59
C LEU A 88 -64.67 -44.75 9.98
N ALA A 89 -65.93 -44.96 10.38
CA ALA A 89 -66.78 -43.91 10.90
C ALA A 89 -66.27 -43.34 12.24
N GLU A 90 -65.70 -44.17 13.11
CA GLU A 90 -65.01 -43.70 14.32
C GLU A 90 -63.82 -42.81 13.98
N ASP A 91 -63.00 -43.16 13.00
CA ASP A 91 -61.91 -42.31 12.49
C ASP A 91 -62.44 -40.98 11.97
N ALA A 92 -63.51 -41.01 11.16
CA ALA A 92 -64.16 -39.79 10.68
C ALA A 92 -64.67 -38.92 11.83
N ARG A 93 -65.30 -39.51 12.86
CA ARG A 93 -65.79 -38.80 14.07
C ARG A 93 -64.66 -38.22 14.90
N ARG A 94 -63.46 -38.81 14.86
CA ARG A 94 -62.26 -38.27 15.50
C ARG A 94 -61.69 -37.08 14.74
N ILE A 95 -61.75 -37.12 13.40
CA ILE A 95 -61.25 -36.05 12.52
C ILE A 95 -62.21 -34.86 12.49
N GLU A 96 -63.52 -35.07 12.44
CA GLU A 96 -64.52 -34.01 12.23
C GLU A 96 -64.46 -32.85 13.27
N PRO A 97 -64.18 -33.07 14.57
CA PRO A 97 -63.88 -32.01 15.53
C PRO A 97 -62.75 -31.06 15.15
N LEU A 98 -61.81 -31.52 14.32
CA LEU A 98 -60.64 -30.77 13.86
C LEU A 98 -60.89 -30.04 12.52
N LEU A 99 -62.06 -30.24 11.93
CA LEU A 99 -62.52 -29.53 10.73
C LEU A 99 -63.41 -28.34 11.11
N ILE A 100 -63.54 -27.38 10.21
CA ILE A 100 -64.40 -26.21 10.42
C ILE A 100 -65.85 -26.58 10.15
N GLN A 101 -66.11 -27.25 9.02
CA GLN A 101 -67.46 -27.69 8.67
C GLN A 101 -67.84 -29.02 9.33
N ARG A 102 -69.13 -29.18 9.59
CA ARG A 102 -69.74 -30.39 10.18
C ARG A 102 -70.58 -31.15 9.15
N GLY A 103 -70.77 -32.45 9.34
CA GLY A 103 -71.59 -33.32 8.49
C GLY A 103 -70.79 -34.26 7.60
N PHE A 104 -69.46 -34.25 7.65
CA PHE A 104 -68.60 -35.14 6.87
C PHE A 104 -68.79 -36.60 7.27
N VAL A 105 -68.94 -36.88 8.56
CA VAL A 105 -69.21 -38.24 9.05
C VAL A 105 -70.51 -38.78 8.46
N ARG A 106 -71.56 -37.96 8.43
CA ARG A 106 -72.86 -38.37 7.90
C ARG A 106 -72.79 -38.63 6.40
N GLU A 107 -72.11 -37.76 5.65
CA GLU A 107 -71.90 -37.92 4.21
C GLU A 107 -71.10 -39.20 3.89
N LEU A 108 -70.10 -39.53 4.71
CA LEU A 108 -69.34 -40.78 4.60
C LEU A 108 -70.19 -42.01 4.92
N GLU A 109 -70.96 -41.99 6.02
CA GLU A 109 -71.87 -43.08 6.37
C GLU A 109 -72.91 -43.34 5.27
N ASP A 110 -73.43 -42.28 4.64
CA ASP A 110 -74.30 -42.39 3.47
C ASP A 110 -73.56 -42.99 2.27
N ALA A 111 -72.34 -42.53 1.96
CA ALA A 111 -71.54 -43.05 0.85
C ALA A 111 -71.21 -44.54 1.02
N TRP A 112 -70.84 -44.96 2.23
CA TRP A 112 -70.59 -46.37 2.52
C TRP A 112 -71.88 -47.20 2.46
N ALA A 113 -73.03 -46.66 2.89
CA ALA A 113 -74.32 -47.33 2.74
C ALA A 113 -74.70 -47.55 1.26
N VAL A 114 -74.29 -46.67 0.33
CA VAL A 114 -74.51 -46.85 -1.12
C VAL A 114 -73.78 -48.08 -1.65
N ILE A 115 -72.52 -48.27 -1.26
CA ILE A 115 -71.67 -49.32 -1.84
C ILE A 115 -71.93 -50.68 -1.19
N LEU A 116 -72.38 -50.73 0.06
CA LEU A 116 -72.62 -51.99 0.76
C LEU A 116 -73.91 -52.70 0.30
N PRO A 117 -73.88 -54.05 0.12
CA PRO A 117 -72.74 -54.94 0.36
C PRO A 117 -71.72 -54.98 -0.79
N ILE A 118 -70.44 -55.09 -0.48
CA ILE A 118 -69.34 -55.21 -1.47
C ILE A 118 -68.76 -56.63 -1.50
N GLU A 119 -67.89 -56.92 -2.47
CA GLU A 119 -67.11 -58.17 -2.47
C GLU A 119 -66.13 -58.18 -1.30
N GLU A 120 -65.86 -59.36 -0.72
CA GLU A 120 -65.06 -59.44 0.50
C GLU A 120 -63.62 -58.99 0.28
N ALA A 121 -63.04 -59.27 -0.91
CA ALA A 121 -61.72 -58.77 -1.29
C ALA A 121 -61.65 -57.23 -1.33
N SER A 122 -62.69 -56.56 -1.83
CA SER A 122 -62.77 -55.09 -1.84
C SER A 122 -62.94 -54.53 -0.43
N LEU A 123 -63.62 -55.27 0.46
CA LEU A 123 -63.73 -54.89 1.86
C LEU A 123 -62.38 -55.02 2.59
N GLU A 124 -61.63 -56.09 2.33
CA GLU A 124 -60.28 -56.28 2.88
C GLU A 124 -59.32 -55.17 2.42
N GLU A 125 -59.36 -54.79 1.14
CA GLU A 125 -58.57 -53.68 0.62
C GLU A 125 -58.91 -52.34 1.28
N MET A 126 -60.20 -52.07 1.51
CA MET A 126 -60.68 -50.85 2.18
C MET A 126 -60.26 -50.76 3.65
N LEU A 127 -59.97 -51.89 4.30
CA LEU A 127 -59.64 -51.97 5.73
C LEU A 127 -58.16 -52.24 6.01
N ALA A 128 -57.36 -52.57 5.00
CA ALA A 128 -55.95 -52.89 5.17
C ALA A 128 -55.07 -51.62 5.25
N PRO A 129 -54.18 -51.46 6.24
CA PRO A 129 -53.74 -52.47 7.20
C PRO A 129 -54.62 -52.51 8.46
N PHE A 130 -54.92 -53.72 8.94
CA PHE A 130 -55.74 -53.94 10.12
C PHE A 130 -55.18 -53.28 11.40
N SER A 131 -56.11 -52.65 12.13
CA SER A 131 -56.06 -52.05 13.48
C SER A 131 -55.28 -52.83 14.57
N PRO A 132 -54.76 -52.16 15.62
CA PRO A 132 -54.95 -50.75 15.97
C PRO A 132 -54.08 -49.82 15.13
N MET A 133 -54.76 -48.94 14.39
CA MET A 133 -54.11 -47.85 13.67
C MET A 133 -53.71 -46.78 14.68
N PRO A 134 -52.55 -46.11 14.53
CA PRO A 134 -52.18 -44.99 15.38
C PRO A 134 -53.24 -43.90 15.36
N ASP A 135 -53.54 -43.32 16.53
CA ASP A 135 -54.56 -42.29 16.70
C ASP A 135 -54.16 -40.91 16.14
N SER A 136 -53.06 -40.81 15.39
CA SER A 136 -52.57 -39.54 14.86
C SER A 136 -53.21 -39.19 13.52
N VAL A 137 -53.65 -37.93 13.39
CA VAL A 137 -54.17 -37.37 12.13
C VAL A 137 -53.13 -37.46 11.01
N GLU A 138 -51.85 -37.31 11.36
CA GLU A 138 -50.70 -37.42 10.46
C GLU A 138 -50.61 -38.81 9.80
N TRP A 139 -50.81 -39.85 10.60
CA TRP A 139 -50.83 -41.23 10.11
C TRP A 139 -52.05 -41.46 9.23
N LEU A 140 -53.24 -41.02 9.68
CA LEU A 140 -54.47 -41.16 8.90
C LEU A 140 -54.37 -40.44 7.55
N ALA A 141 -53.77 -39.24 7.49
CA ALA A 141 -53.59 -38.49 6.25
C ALA A 141 -52.65 -39.20 5.26
N SER A 142 -51.62 -39.88 5.76
CA SER A 142 -50.56 -40.47 4.93
C SER A 142 -50.77 -41.94 4.59
N LYS A 143 -51.42 -42.71 5.48
CA LYS A 143 -51.45 -44.18 5.43
C LYS A 143 -52.85 -44.79 5.51
N SER A 144 -53.91 -44.02 5.74
CA SER A 144 -55.26 -44.61 5.77
C SER A 144 -55.62 -45.25 4.42
N PRO A 145 -56.16 -46.49 4.39
CA PRO A 145 -56.58 -47.12 3.14
C PRO A 145 -57.67 -46.34 2.44
N ASP A 146 -58.64 -45.81 3.21
CA ASP A 146 -59.75 -45.06 2.65
C ASP A 146 -59.27 -43.69 2.16
N PRO A 147 -59.38 -43.40 0.84
CA PRO A 147 -58.90 -42.15 0.26
C PRO A 147 -59.66 -40.93 0.79
N THR A 148 -60.91 -41.11 1.21
CA THR A 148 -61.75 -40.02 1.73
C THR A 148 -61.35 -39.66 3.16
N LEU A 149 -61.07 -40.66 4.00
CA LEU A 149 -60.49 -40.45 5.33
C LEU A 149 -59.09 -39.83 5.24
N ARG A 150 -58.24 -40.29 4.33
CA ARG A 150 -56.94 -39.63 4.05
C ARG A 150 -57.11 -38.16 3.74
N LEU A 151 -58.11 -37.84 2.92
CA LEU A 151 -58.38 -36.45 2.55
C LEU A 151 -58.90 -35.62 3.73
N LEU A 152 -59.86 -36.13 4.50
CA LEU A 152 -60.36 -35.44 5.70
C LEU A 152 -59.26 -35.23 6.74
N ALA A 153 -58.43 -36.25 6.96
CA ALA A 153 -57.26 -36.15 7.81
C ALA A 153 -56.25 -35.13 7.27
N SER A 154 -56.08 -35.07 5.94
CA SER A 154 -55.23 -34.04 5.31
C SER A 154 -55.77 -32.63 5.54
N PHE A 155 -57.09 -32.40 5.47
CA PHE A 155 -57.68 -31.11 5.84
C PHE A 155 -57.40 -30.75 7.30
N ALA A 156 -57.68 -31.67 8.23
CA ALA A 156 -57.42 -31.46 9.65
C ALA A 156 -55.93 -31.20 9.94
N TRP A 157 -55.03 -31.92 9.27
CA TRP A 157 -53.58 -31.74 9.44
C TRP A 157 -53.10 -30.39 8.91
N VAL A 158 -53.63 -29.95 7.75
CA VAL A 158 -53.35 -28.60 7.23
C VAL A 158 -53.90 -27.52 8.15
N HIS A 159 -55.09 -27.71 8.73
CA HIS A 159 -55.65 -26.80 9.73
C HIS A 159 -54.76 -26.65 10.96
N GLN A 160 -54.09 -27.72 11.39
CA GLN A 160 -53.16 -27.70 12.53
C GLN A 160 -51.82 -27.01 12.22
N GLY A 161 -51.48 -26.81 10.94
CA GLY A 161 -50.25 -26.13 10.52
C GLY A 161 -49.00 -27.02 10.41
N THR A 162 -49.07 -28.29 10.85
CA THR A 162 -47.94 -29.23 10.90
C THR A 162 -47.91 -30.20 9.71
N TRP A 163 -48.37 -29.78 8.53
CA TRP A 163 -48.66 -30.65 7.38
C TRP A 163 -47.44 -31.14 6.59
N SER A 164 -47.58 -32.28 5.90
CA SER A 164 -46.66 -32.75 4.86
C SER A 164 -46.95 -32.16 3.47
N GLN A 165 -45.96 -32.15 2.57
CA GLN A 165 -46.17 -31.70 1.19
C GLN A 165 -47.29 -32.47 0.47
N GLU A 166 -47.42 -33.77 0.74
CA GLU A 166 -48.47 -34.64 0.17
C GLU A 166 -49.87 -34.26 0.69
N ALA A 167 -50.01 -34.00 1.99
CA ALA A 167 -51.26 -33.56 2.58
C ALA A 167 -51.69 -32.21 1.98
N ARG A 168 -50.75 -31.25 1.90
CA ARG A 168 -51.01 -29.94 1.28
C ARG A 168 -51.36 -30.06 -0.20
N PHE A 169 -50.71 -30.96 -0.94
CA PHE A 169 -51.04 -31.22 -2.34
C PHE A 169 -52.46 -31.77 -2.49
N SER A 170 -52.86 -32.71 -1.63
CA SER A 170 -54.20 -33.30 -1.62
C SER A 170 -55.27 -32.23 -1.35
N VAL A 171 -55.05 -31.36 -0.37
CA VAL A 171 -55.94 -30.23 -0.07
C VAL A 171 -56.03 -29.26 -1.24
N ARG A 172 -54.89 -28.90 -1.84
CA ARG A 172 -54.82 -28.02 -3.01
C ARG A 172 -55.57 -28.58 -4.23
N ASN A 173 -55.46 -29.89 -4.47
CA ASN A 173 -56.18 -30.58 -5.53
C ASN A 173 -57.71 -30.45 -5.34
N GLN A 174 -58.18 -30.59 -4.10
CA GLN A 174 -59.60 -30.42 -3.77
C GLN A 174 -60.08 -28.96 -3.78
N LEU A 175 -59.20 -27.99 -3.52
CA LEU A 175 -59.54 -26.59 -3.70
C LEU A 175 -59.88 -26.29 -5.17
N LEU A 176 -59.06 -26.79 -6.11
CA LEU A 176 -59.20 -26.53 -7.54
C LEU A 176 -60.33 -27.35 -8.18
N HIS A 177 -60.44 -28.63 -7.84
CA HIS A 177 -61.32 -29.58 -8.55
C HIS A 177 -62.44 -30.15 -7.68
N GLY A 178 -62.42 -29.91 -6.37
CA GLY A 178 -63.49 -30.34 -5.48
C GLY A 178 -64.75 -29.51 -5.63
N GLU A 179 -65.85 -30.05 -5.11
CA GLU A 179 -67.16 -29.41 -5.10
C GLU A 179 -67.75 -29.36 -3.67
N GLY A 180 -68.72 -28.47 -3.46
CA GLY A 180 -69.48 -28.36 -2.22
C GLY A 180 -68.61 -28.16 -0.98
N ARG A 181 -68.92 -28.92 0.08
CA ARG A 181 -68.30 -28.81 1.41
C ARG A 181 -66.79 -29.06 1.37
N VAL A 182 -66.34 -29.99 0.53
CA VAL A 182 -64.93 -30.39 0.38
C VAL A 182 -64.09 -29.22 -0.14
N ALA A 183 -64.57 -28.53 -1.18
CA ALA A 183 -63.87 -27.37 -1.74
C ALA A 183 -63.81 -26.19 -0.75
N VAL A 184 -64.90 -25.97 0.00
CA VAL A 184 -64.95 -24.93 1.03
C VAL A 184 -64.01 -25.26 2.20
N GLU A 185 -63.91 -26.53 2.61
CA GLU A 185 -62.98 -26.94 3.67
C GLU A 185 -61.53 -26.79 3.22
N ALA A 186 -61.24 -27.14 1.96
CA ALA A 186 -59.94 -26.93 1.36
C ALA A 186 -59.54 -25.45 1.31
N MET A 187 -60.47 -24.58 0.92
CA MET A 187 -60.29 -23.12 0.95
C MET A 187 -59.91 -22.66 2.36
N LEU A 188 -60.72 -23.03 3.36
CA LEU A 188 -60.51 -22.62 4.75
C LEU A 188 -59.17 -23.11 5.30
N ALA A 189 -58.79 -24.36 5.04
CA ALA A 189 -57.51 -24.93 5.47
C ALA A 189 -56.32 -24.17 4.87
N MET A 190 -56.40 -23.81 3.58
CA MET A 190 -55.32 -23.12 2.87
C MET A 190 -55.14 -21.66 3.28
N THR A 191 -56.17 -21.04 3.84
CA THR A 191 -56.16 -19.62 4.25
C THR A 191 -56.01 -19.38 5.75
N ARG A 192 -55.85 -20.43 6.57
CA ARG A 192 -55.61 -20.27 8.02
C ARG A 192 -54.31 -19.52 8.31
N TRP A 193 -54.23 -18.83 9.45
CA TRP A 193 -52.99 -18.17 9.89
C TRP A 193 -51.82 -19.16 10.07
N ARG A 194 -52.12 -20.40 10.46
CA ARG A 194 -51.13 -21.48 10.58
C ARG A 194 -50.47 -21.86 9.25
N SER A 195 -51.02 -21.45 8.11
CA SER A 195 -50.41 -21.61 6.79
C SER A 195 -49.37 -20.53 6.45
N GLY A 196 -49.05 -19.62 7.37
CA GLY A 196 -48.08 -18.53 7.21
C GLY A 196 -48.73 -17.15 7.11
N LEU A 197 -47.92 -16.08 7.00
CA LEU A 197 -48.42 -14.69 6.85
C LEU A 197 -49.14 -14.50 5.52
N SER A 198 -48.49 -14.89 4.43
CA SER A 198 -49.06 -14.93 3.09
C SER A 198 -49.15 -16.39 2.65
N PRO A 199 -50.36 -16.92 2.37
CA PRO A 199 -50.48 -18.28 1.87
C PRO A 199 -49.81 -18.36 0.48
N ARG A 200 -48.94 -19.36 0.28
CA ARG A 200 -48.31 -19.63 -1.02
C ARG A 200 -49.36 -20.19 -1.98
N LEU A 201 -50.04 -19.29 -2.70
CA LEU A 201 -51.12 -19.59 -3.64
C LEU A 201 -50.77 -19.11 -5.04
N ASN A 202 -51.04 -19.94 -6.07
CA ASN A 202 -50.99 -19.53 -7.47
C ASN A 202 -52.22 -18.67 -7.84
N GLN A 203 -52.22 -18.10 -9.04
CA GLN A 203 -53.31 -17.20 -9.47
C GLN A 203 -54.67 -17.92 -9.56
N GLU A 204 -54.70 -19.16 -10.01
CA GLU A 204 -55.92 -19.97 -10.14
C GLU A 204 -56.55 -20.29 -8.77
N GLU A 205 -55.73 -20.67 -7.78
CA GLU A 205 -56.14 -20.88 -6.40
C GLU A 205 -56.71 -19.62 -5.78
N ARG A 206 -56.07 -18.47 -6.00
CA ARG A 206 -56.57 -17.20 -5.49
C ARG A 206 -57.96 -16.89 -6.04
N GLU A 207 -58.16 -17.05 -7.34
CA GLU A 207 -59.46 -16.84 -7.97
C GLU A 207 -60.53 -17.80 -7.44
N ARG A 208 -60.16 -19.08 -7.31
CA ARG A 208 -61.05 -20.11 -6.78
C ARG A 208 -61.45 -19.83 -5.34
N ILE A 209 -60.50 -19.44 -4.48
CA ILE A 209 -60.76 -19.04 -3.09
C ILE A 209 -61.69 -17.83 -3.05
N ARG A 210 -61.44 -16.79 -3.86
CA ARG A 210 -62.30 -15.59 -3.91
C ARG A 210 -63.75 -15.96 -4.25
N THR A 211 -63.94 -16.80 -5.27
CA THR A 211 -65.27 -17.25 -5.70
C THR A 211 -65.98 -18.06 -4.62
N LEU A 212 -65.29 -19.04 -4.04
CA LEU A 212 -65.86 -19.90 -2.97
C LEU A 212 -66.20 -19.08 -1.72
N ALA A 213 -65.32 -18.17 -1.31
CA ALA A 213 -65.52 -17.32 -0.14
C ALA A 213 -66.75 -16.43 -0.27
N LEU A 214 -66.96 -15.80 -1.43
CA LEU A 214 -68.17 -15.01 -1.69
C LEU A 214 -69.43 -15.89 -1.69
N GLY A 215 -69.35 -17.11 -2.22
CA GLY A 215 -70.49 -18.04 -2.27
C GLY A 215 -70.97 -18.54 -0.91
N VAL A 216 -70.12 -18.49 0.13
CA VAL A 216 -70.47 -18.93 1.49
C VAL A 216 -70.47 -17.80 2.52
N LEU A 217 -70.33 -16.54 2.09
CA LEU A 217 -70.25 -15.40 2.98
C LEU A 217 -71.54 -15.18 3.80
N ASP A 218 -72.69 -15.53 3.23
CA ASP A 218 -74.01 -15.42 3.87
C ASP A 218 -74.31 -16.56 4.86
N VAL A 219 -73.45 -17.58 4.94
CA VAL A 219 -73.58 -18.68 5.91
C VAL A 219 -73.04 -18.21 7.26
N PRO A 220 -73.88 -18.04 8.31
CA PRO A 220 -73.47 -17.37 9.55
C PRO A 220 -72.25 -18.00 10.24
N GLU A 221 -72.15 -19.33 10.21
CA GLU A 221 -71.09 -20.11 10.85
C GLU A 221 -69.73 -19.97 10.14
N LEU A 222 -69.75 -19.65 8.84
CA LEU A 222 -68.56 -19.55 8.00
C LEU A 222 -68.21 -18.12 7.60
N SER A 223 -69.15 -17.18 7.75
CA SER A 223 -69.07 -15.80 7.24
C SER A 223 -67.73 -15.11 7.53
N SER A 224 -67.31 -15.06 8.80
CA SER A 224 -66.05 -14.40 9.17
C SER A 224 -64.82 -15.11 8.60
N ARG A 225 -64.80 -16.45 8.58
CA ARG A 225 -63.68 -17.23 8.03
C ARG A 225 -63.63 -17.16 6.50
N ALA A 226 -64.78 -17.09 5.85
CA ALA A 226 -64.88 -16.85 4.42
C ALA A 226 -64.34 -15.45 4.07
N ALA A 227 -64.67 -14.44 4.89
CA ALA A 227 -64.13 -13.10 4.71
C ALA A 227 -62.60 -13.04 4.89
N VAL A 228 -62.06 -13.75 5.89
CA VAL A 228 -60.61 -13.96 6.07
C VAL A 228 -60.01 -14.64 4.84
N ALA A 229 -60.61 -15.72 4.35
CA ALA A 229 -60.14 -16.46 3.19
C ALA A 229 -60.07 -15.56 1.94
N TRP A 230 -61.09 -14.73 1.74
CA TRP A 230 -61.14 -13.77 0.64
C TRP A 230 -59.99 -12.76 0.74
N VAL A 231 -59.80 -12.11 1.89
CA VAL A 231 -58.74 -11.09 2.06
C VAL A 231 -57.35 -11.71 1.90
N ARG A 232 -57.13 -12.91 2.44
CA ARG A 232 -55.81 -13.56 2.37
C ARG A 232 -55.46 -14.11 0.99
N ALA A 233 -56.46 -14.35 0.14
CA ALA A 233 -56.26 -14.70 -1.27
C ALA A 233 -56.17 -13.47 -2.18
N SER A 234 -56.62 -12.31 -1.70
CA SER A 234 -56.70 -11.06 -2.46
C SER A 234 -55.58 -10.09 -2.09
N HIS A 235 -55.18 -9.26 -3.06
CA HIS A 235 -54.39 -8.05 -2.80
C HIS A 235 -55.22 -6.78 -3.04
N GLU A 236 -56.52 -6.94 -3.25
CA GLU A 236 -57.47 -5.86 -3.53
C GLU A 236 -58.19 -5.42 -2.25
N ALA A 237 -58.76 -4.22 -2.28
CA ALA A 237 -59.59 -3.72 -1.18
C ALA A 237 -60.82 -4.63 -0.98
N PRO A 238 -61.13 -5.05 0.26
CA PRO A 238 -62.27 -5.91 0.52
C PRO A 238 -63.59 -5.20 0.21
N PRO A 239 -64.55 -5.89 -0.45
CA PRO A 239 -65.91 -5.39 -0.61
C PRO A 239 -66.61 -5.18 0.74
N ASP A 240 -67.62 -4.31 0.79
CA ASP A 240 -68.30 -3.92 2.03
C ASP A 240 -68.87 -5.09 2.84
N ASN A 241 -69.41 -6.11 2.17
CA ASN A 241 -69.92 -7.32 2.81
C ASN A 241 -68.80 -8.13 3.48
N VAL A 242 -67.63 -8.26 2.83
CA VAL A 242 -66.43 -8.89 3.38
C VAL A 242 -65.91 -8.09 4.58
N SER A 243 -65.79 -6.77 4.46
CA SER A 243 -65.37 -5.90 5.58
C SER A 243 -66.32 -5.98 6.78
N THR A 244 -67.63 -6.05 6.53
CA THR A 244 -68.64 -6.18 7.58
C THR A 244 -68.53 -7.52 8.29
N ALA A 245 -68.31 -8.62 7.56
CA ALA A 245 -68.10 -9.94 8.13
C ALA A 245 -66.82 -10.01 8.99
N LEU A 246 -65.71 -9.41 8.53
CA LEU A 246 -64.47 -9.31 9.32
C LEU A 246 -64.69 -8.55 10.64
N ARG A 247 -65.36 -7.39 10.59
CA ARG A 247 -65.67 -6.61 11.80
C ARG A 247 -66.57 -7.37 12.77
N ARG A 248 -67.55 -8.12 12.27
CA ARG A 248 -68.37 -9.00 13.12
C ARG A 248 -67.51 -10.11 13.75
N GLY A 249 -66.54 -10.66 13.02
CA GLY A 249 -65.60 -11.66 13.50
C GLY A 249 -64.71 -11.19 14.67
N LEU A 250 -64.33 -9.91 14.71
CA LEU A 250 -63.57 -9.34 15.84
C LEU A 250 -64.30 -9.43 17.18
N TYR A 251 -65.64 -9.42 17.17
CA TYR A 251 -66.48 -9.56 18.37
C TYR A 251 -66.98 -10.99 18.59
N GLY A 252 -66.48 -11.96 17.81
CA GLY A 252 -66.86 -13.37 17.92
C GLY A 252 -66.35 -14.02 19.22
N MET A 253 -66.92 -15.18 19.57
CA MET A 253 -66.46 -15.95 20.74
C MET A 253 -65.23 -16.81 20.43
N ASP A 254 -64.96 -17.08 19.15
CA ASP A 254 -63.85 -17.93 18.72
C ASP A 254 -62.54 -17.11 18.64
N PRO A 255 -61.52 -17.43 19.47
CA PRO A 255 -60.27 -16.67 19.52
C PRO A 255 -59.45 -16.78 18.22
N ASP A 256 -59.50 -17.93 17.53
CA ASP A 256 -58.79 -18.12 16.26
C ASP A 256 -59.40 -17.23 15.18
N VAL A 257 -60.73 -17.17 15.11
CA VAL A 257 -61.44 -16.30 14.14
C VAL A 257 -61.20 -14.83 14.44
N ARG A 258 -61.26 -14.43 15.72
CA ARG A 258 -60.93 -13.06 16.15
C ARG A 258 -59.54 -12.66 15.70
N PHE A 259 -58.54 -13.51 15.98
CA PHE A 259 -57.16 -13.27 15.59
C PHE A 259 -57.01 -13.16 14.07
N GLU A 260 -57.60 -14.09 13.30
CA GLU A 260 -57.54 -14.04 11.83
C GLU A 260 -58.22 -12.80 11.23
N CYS A 261 -59.33 -12.35 11.82
CA CYS A 261 -59.98 -11.12 11.42
C CYS A 261 -59.13 -9.90 11.77
N ALA A 262 -58.49 -9.88 12.94
CA ALA A 262 -57.56 -8.82 13.35
C ALA A 262 -56.35 -8.73 12.41
N LEU A 263 -55.80 -9.87 11.98
CA LEU A 263 -54.74 -9.90 10.96
C LEU A 263 -55.19 -9.25 9.64
N CYS A 264 -56.39 -9.60 9.16
CA CYS A 264 -56.91 -9.06 7.89
C CYS A 264 -57.24 -7.56 7.97
N LEU A 265 -57.70 -7.10 9.13
CA LEU A 265 -58.06 -5.70 9.38
C LEU A 265 -56.87 -4.83 9.84
N HIS A 266 -55.69 -5.43 10.02
CA HIS A 266 -54.50 -4.77 10.59
C HIS A 266 -54.79 -4.15 11.97
N ASP A 267 -55.58 -4.82 12.81
CA ASP A 267 -55.90 -4.38 14.17
C ASP A 267 -54.76 -4.76 15.13
N GLU A 268 -53.85 -3.81 15.36
CA GLU A 268 -52.70 -4.01 16.26
C GLU A 268 -53.09 -4.37 17.70
N VAL A 269 -54.25 -3.91 18.19
CA VAL A 269 -54.65 -4.12 19.59
C VAL A 269 -54.99 -5.58 19.82
N GLU A 270 -55.80 -6.14 18.94
CA GLU A 270 -56.24 -7.53 19.02
C GLU A 270 -55.10 -8.50 18.70
N VAL A 271 -54.24 -8.20 17.72
CA VAL A 271 -53.06 -9.04 17.44
C VAL A 271 -52.06 -9.01 18.61
N ALA A 272 -51.92 -7.87 19.30
CA ALA A 272 -51.05 -7.78 20.47
C ALA A 272 -51.54 -8.61 21.68
N GLN A 273 -52.84 -8.88 21.81
CA GLN A 273 -53.36 -9.78 22.85
C GLN A 273 -52.84 -11.22 22.67
N ALA A 274 -52.58 -11.64 21.41
CA ALA A 274 -52.06 -12.97 21.10
C ALA A 274 -50.62 -13.18 21.59
N LEU A 275 -49.90 -12.12 21.96
CA LEU A 275 -48.57 -12.21 22.57
C LEU A 275 -48.60 -12.85 23.96
N ASP A 276 -49.76 -12.80 24.64
CA ASP A 276 -49.99 -13.44 25.95
C ASP A 276 -50.57 -14.86 25.85
N SER A 277 -50.70 -15.39 24.64
CA SER A 277 -51.23 -16.73 24.42
C SER A 277 -50.32 -17.81 25.00
N SER A 278 -50.91 -18.87 25.55
CA SER A 278 -50.18 -20.09 25.92
C SER A 278 -49.73 -20.90 24.71
N ASP A 279 -50.29 -20.64 23.53
CA ASP A 279 -49.85 -21.22 22.25
C ASP A 279 -48.62 -20.45 21.74
N ALA A 280 -47.45 -21.10 21.85
CA ALA A 280 -46.17 -20.54 21.43
C ALA A 280 -46.12 -20.20 19.93
N ASP A 281 -46.80 -20.96 19.07
CA ASP A 281 -46.84 -20.71 17.62
C ASP A 281 -47.64 -19.45 17.33
N LEU A 282 -48.76 -19.26 18.05
CA LEU A 282 -49.59 -18.07 17.92
C LEU A 282 -48.84 -16.82 18.40
N ALA A 283 -48.17 -16.89 19.56
CA ALA A 283 -47.37 -15.79 20.09
C ALA A 283 -46.19 -15.45 19.16
N ALA A 284 -45.47 -16.45 18.63
CA ALA A 284 -44.40 -16.23 17.66
C ALA A 284 -44.91 -15.66 16.32
N PHE A 285 -46.09 -16.10 15.85
CA PHE A 285 -46.71 -15.53 14.67
C PHE A 285 -47.13 -14.07 14.88
N ALA A 286 -47.74 -13.75 16.02
CA ALA A 286 -48.09 -12.39 16.40
C ALA A 286 -46.85 -11.49 16.49
N ARG A 287 -45.76 -11.96 17.11
CA ARG A 287 -44.47 -11.23 17.16
C ARG A 287 -43.94 -10.90 15.77
N ARG A 288 -43.87 -11.88 14.87
CA ARG A 288 -43.42 -11.65 13.48
C ARG A 288 -44.31 -10.66 12.74
N THR A 289 -45.63 -10.83 12.84
CA THR A 289 -46.60 -9.94 12.18
C THR A 289 -46.46 -8.49 12.66
N LEU A 290 -46.48 -8.30 13.99
CA LEU A 290 -46.36 -6.97 14.58
C LEU A 290 -44.99 -6.34 14.32
N SER A 291 -43.94 -7.15 14.15
CA SER A 291 -42.59 -6.67 13.76
C SER A 291 -42.61 -6.12 12.35
N GLN A 292 -43.22 -6.84 11.40
CA GLN A 292 -43.37 -6.39 10.00
C GLN A 292 -44.20 -5.12 9.89
N TRP A 293 -45.22 -4.97 10.74
CA TRP A 293 -46.02 -3.75 10.82
C TRP A 293 -45.30 -2.58 11.50
N GLY A 294 -44.21 -2.85 12.22
CA GLY A 294 -43.52 -1.84 13.03
C GLY A 294 -44.37 -1.36 14.21
N SER A 295 -45.18 -2.24 14.79
CA SER A 295 -46.14 -1.88 15.84
C SER A 295 -45.44 -1.28 17.07
N ARG A 296 -45.88 -0.07 17.46
CA ARG A 296 -45.41 0.60 18.68
C ARG A 296 -45.66 -0.25 19.93
N ARG A 297 -46.77 -0.99 20.00
CA ARG A 297 -47.13 -1.85 21.14
C ARG A 297 -46.14 -2.99 21.34
N LEU A 298 -45.72 -3.61 20.23
CA LEU A 298 -44.70 -4.66 20.28
C LEU A 298 -43.38 -4.10 20.80
N LEU A 299 -42.96 -2.94 20.30
CA LEU A 299 -41.71 -2.30 20.71
C LEU A 299 -41.73 -1.88 22.19
N THR A 300 -42.85 -1.32 22.68
CA THR A 300 -43.02 -1.01 24.11
C THR A 300 -42.92 -2.27 24.97
N ARG A 301 -43.49 -3.38 24.51
CA ARG A 301 -43.41 -4.67 25.22
C ARG A 301 -42.00 -5.26 25.19
N LEU A 302 -41.32 -5.19 24.04
CA LEU A 302 -39.93 -5.61 23.89
C LEU A 302 -39.02 -4.82 24.85
N GLN A 303 -39.21 -3.50 24.91
CA GLN A 303 -38.48 -2.62 25.83
C GLN A 303 -38.72 -2.99 27.30
N ARG A 304 -39.95 -3.31 27.68
CA ARG A 304 -40.31 -3.63 29.07
C ARG A 304 -39.85 -5.02 29.50
N ASP A 305 -40.25 -6.06 28.77
CA ASP A 305 -40.16 -7.45 29.23
C ASP A 305 -39.43 -8.37 28.22
N GLY A 306 -38.88 -7.82 27.13
CA GLY A 306 -38.22 -8.61 26.10
C GLY A 306 -36.85 -9.17 26.47
N ASP A 307 -36.57 -10.37 26.00
CA ASP A 307 -35.27 -11.04 26.08
C ASP A 307 -34.52 -11.01 24.73
N ALA A 308 -33.32 -11.58 24.69
CA ALA A 308 -32.49 -11.61 23.49
C ALA A 308 -33.15 -12.42 22.34
N ALA A 309 -33.83 -13.53 22.65
CA ALA A 309 -34.49 -14.35 21.63
C ALA A 309 -35.63 -13.57 20.95
N PHE A 310 -36.43 -12.87 21.74
CA PHE A 310 -37.48 -11.98 21.23
C PHE A 310 -36.89 -10.84 20.40
N ALA A 311 -35.84 -10.15 20.86
CA ALA A 311 -35.21 -9.09 20.07
C ALA A 311 -34.64 -9.60 18.73
N LYS A 312 -34.05 -10.80 18.69
CA LYS A 312 -33.57 -11.43 17.43
C LYS A 312 -34.69 -11.71 16.45
N GLU A 313 -35.84 -12.20 16.92
CA GLU A 313 -37.02 -12.39 16.06
C GLU A 313 -37.52 -11.07 15.48
N VAL A 314 -37.58 -10.02 16.31
CA VAL A 314 -38.02 -8.68 15.87
C VAL A 314 -37.06 -8.10 14.83
N LEU A 315 -35.75 -8.18 15.06
CA LEU A 315 -34.71 -7.66 14.14
C LEU A 315 -34.75 -8.29 12.74
N ARG A 316 -35.13 -9.56 12.64
CA ARG A 316 -35.23 -10.28 11.35
C ARG A 316 -36.38 -9.76 10.49
N GLU A 317 -37.48 -9.36 11.12
CA GLU A 317 -38.73 -9.02 10.45
C GLU A 317 -39.02 -7.51 10.42
N LEU A 318 -38.18 -6.69 11.06
CA LEU A 318 -38.36 -5.25 11.15
C LEU A 318 -38.32 -4.59 9.75
N PRO A 319 -39.26 -3.70 9.40
CA PRO A 319 -39.24 -2.99 8.13
C PRO A 319 -38.01 -2.08 8.01
N THR A 320 -37.66 -1.74 6.77
CA THR A 320 -36.60 -0.78 6.44
C THR A 320 -37.23 0.38 5.67
N PRO A 321 -37.20 1.64 6.18
CA PRO A 321 -36.53 2.09 7.39
C PRO A 321 -37.19 1.59 8.70
N PRO A 322 -36.44 1.51 9.81
CA PRO A 322 -36.99 1.10 11.09
C PRO A 322 -38.04 2.11 11.59
N PRO A 323 -39.11 1.65 12.24
CA PRO A 323 -40.13 2.52 12.82
C PRO A 323 -39.57 3.25 14.05
N GLU A 324 -40.19 4.39 14.37
CA GLU A 324 -39.85 5.21 15.53
C GLU A 324 -39.89 4.39 16.84
N GLY A 325 -38.86 4.53 17.67
CA GLY A 325 -38.72 3.80 18.94
C GLY A 325 -38.15 2.38 18.82
N ALA A 326 -37.97 1.83 17.60
CA ALA A 326 -37.39 0.49 17.44
C ALA A 326 -35.96 0.42 17.97
N LEU A 327 -35.14 1.42 17.63
CA LEU A 327 -33.76 1.51 18.12
C LEU A 327 -33.71 1.51 19.65
N GLU A 328 -34.56 2.31 20.30
CA GLU A 328 -34.62 2.41 21.76
C GLU A 328 -34.93 1.07 22.43
N ALA A 329 -35.96 0.37 21.92
CA ALA A 329 -36.36 -0.92 22.45
C ALA A 329 -35.24 -1.95 22.31
N LEU A 330 -34.58 -1.99 21.15
CA LEU A 330 -33.48 -2.92 20.85
C LEU A 330 -32.25 -2.66 21.71
N LEU A 331 -31.81 -1.40 21.81
CA LEU A 331 -30.69 -1.02 22.68
C LEU A 331 -31.00 -1.29 24.16
N THR A 332 -32.25 -1.08 24.60
CA THR A 332 -32.69 -1.40 25.97
C THR A 332 -32.60 -2.90 26.28
N VAL A 333 -32.98 -3.77 25.34
CA VAL A 333 -32.79 -5.23 25.52
C VAL A 333 -31.30 -5.58 25.54
N SER A 334 -30.50 -4.98 24.66
CA SER A 334 -29.06 -5.23 24.59
C SER A 334 -28.33 -4.84 25.87
N LEU A 335 -28.72 -3.73 26.51
CA LEU A 335 -28.19 -3.31 27.81
C LEU A 335 -28.47 -4.35 28.92
N ARG A 336 -29.60 -5.06 28.84
CA ARG A 336 -29.96 -6.12 29.80
C ARG A 336 -29.29 -7.46 29.49
N THR A 337 -28.86 -7.68 28.26
CA THR A 337 -28.35 -8.95 27.74
C THR A 337 -27.05 -8.74 26.95
N VAL A 338 -26.06 -8.16 27.64
CA VAL A 338 -24.74 -7.77 27.10
C VAL A 338 -24.15 -8.88 26.22
N GLY A 339 -23.74 -8.53 25.00
CA GLY A 339 -23.14 -9.43 24.01
C GLY A 339 -24.10 -10.28 23.19
N SER A 340 -25.27 -10.66 23.71
CA SER A 340 -26.15 -11.63 23.05
C SER A 340 -26.78 -11.17 21.73
N LEU A 341 -26.84 -9.86 21.50
CA LEU A 341 -27.43 -9.20 20.33
C LEU A 341 -26.40 -8.49 19.44
N ALA A 342 -25.10 -8.60 19.74
CA ALA A 342 -24.09 -7.74 19.12
C ALA A 342 -24.05 -7.90 17.59
N ASP A 343 -24.04 -9.14 17.08
CA ASP A 343 -24.00 -9.42 15.64
C ASP A 343 -25.27 -8.96 14.92
N GLU A 344 -26.44 -9.23 15.49
CA GLU A 344 -27.71 -8.81 14.89
C GLU A 344 -27.88 -7.28 14.92
N LEU A 345 -27.43 -6.61 15.99
CA LEU A 345 -27.41 -5.15 16.09
C LEU A 345 -26.43 -4.53 15.11
N LEU A 346 -25.25 -5.13 14.93
CA LEU A 346 -24.28 -4.65 13.94
C LEU A 346 -24.83 -4.77 12.52
N SER A 347 -25.46 -5.91 12.20
CA SER A 347 -26.13 -6.12 10.91
C SER A 347 -27.26 -5.11 10.68
N PHE A 348 -28.03 -4.82 11.73
CA PHE A 348 -29.08 -3.79 11.71
C PHE A 348 -28.50 -2.37 11.52
N ALA A 349 -27.45 -2.03 12.26
CA ALA A 349 -26.74 -0.76 12.20
C ALA A 349 -26.18 -0.52 10.79
N LYS A 350 -25.50 -1.52 10.20
CA LYS A 350 -24.89 -1.47 8.85
C LYS A 350 -25.92 -1.30 7.71
N ARG A 351 -27.23 -1.41 7.96
CA ARG A 351 -28.27 -1.10 6.94
C ARG A 351 -28.30 0.39 6.56
N ARG A 352 -27.73 1.26 7.39
CA ARG A 352 -27.62 2.71 7.20
C ARG A 352 -26.25 3.20 7.64
N SER A 353 -25.73 4.25 7.02
CA SER A 353 -24.50 4.88 7.55
C SER A 353 -24.80 5.53 8.91
N PHE A 354 -23.78 5.68 9.77
CA PHE A 354 -23.97 6.26 11.11
C PHE A 354 -24.60 7.67 11.05
N ARG A 355 -24.23 8.45 10.02
CA ARG A 355 -24.76 9.79 9.75
C ARG A 355 -26.26 9.80 9.43
N GLU A 356 -26.75 8.79 8.70
CA GLU A 356 -28.17 8.66 8.29
C GLU A 356 -29.14 8.39 9.44
N TRP A 357 -28.67 8.04 10.64
CA TRP A 357 -29.53 7.84 11.81
C TRP A 357 -30.04 9.15 12.43
N GLY A 358 -29.37 10.28 12.14
CA GLY A 358 -29.67 11.57 12.78
C GLY A 358 -29.13 11.66 14.22
N LEU A 359 -28.97 12.90 14.70
CA LEU A 359 -28.24 13.21 15.94
C LEU A 359 -28.81 12.52 17.19
N GLU A 360 -30.15 12.40 17.31
CA GLU A 360 -30.76 11.78 18.48
C GLU A 360 -30.45 10.28 18.59
N ASP A 361 -30.55 9.56 17.47
CA ASP A 361 -30.24 8.12 17.41
C ASP A 361 -28.74 7.87 17.51
N GLN A 362 -27.89 8.74 16.96
CA GLN A 362 -26.44 8.70 17.19
C GLN A 362 -26.10 8.83 18.68
N ARG A 363 -26.74 9.75 19.42
CA ARG A 363 -26.58 9.87 20.87
C ARG A 363 -27.08 8.63 21.62
N ARG A 364 -28.12 7.95 21.13
CA ARG A 364 -28.59 6.67 21.70
C ARG A 364 -27.55 5.57 21.49
N TRP A 365 -27.01 5.45 20.28
CA TRP A 365 -25.91 4.54 19.96
C TRP A 365 -24.65 4.81 20.79
N ALA A 366 -24.25 6.08 20.96
CA ALA A 366 -23.11 6.46 21.79
C ALA A 366 -23.31 6.10 23.27
N ARG A 367 -24.51 6.33 23.83
CA ARG A 367 -24.83 5.90 25.21
C ARG A 367 -24.77 4.40 25.38
N TRP A 368 -25.28 3.66 24.39
CA TRP A 368 -25.16 2.20 24.37
C TRP A 368 -23.71 1.75 24.28
N ALA A 369 -22.90 2.37 23.42
CA ALA A 369 -21.48 2.06 23.25
C ALA A 369 -20.74 2.15 24.60
N ARG A 370 -20.90 3.27 25.31
CA ARG A 370 -20.32 3.50 26.67
C ARG A 370 -20.73 2.47 27.72
N SER A 371 -21.84 1.78 27.51
CA SER A 371 -22.39 0.85 28.49
C SER A 371 -22.09 -0.62 28.18
N VAL A 372 -21.83 -0.95 26.91
CA VAL A 372 -21.81 -2.33 26.42
C VAL A 372 -20.53 -2.66 25.68
N LEU A 373 -19.98 -1.72 24.90
CA LEU A 373 -19.02 -2.03 23.84
C LEU A 373 -17.68 -2.50 24.39
N SER A 374 -17.23 -1.95 25.53
CA SER A 374 -16.01 -2.46 26.17
C SER A 374 -16.14 -3.90 26.66
N ASP A 375 -17.34 -4.37 27.01
CA ASP A 375 -17.60 -5.76 27.46
C ASP A 375 -17.71 -6.77 26.31
N LEU A 376 -17.72 -6.29 25.06
CA LEU A 376 -17.75 -7.13 23.87
C LEU A 376 -16.35 -7.62 23.49
N PRO A 377 -16.25 -8.68 22.67
CA PRO A 377 -14.99 -9.04 22.02
C PRO A 377 -14.42 -7.86 21.24
N ALA A 378 -13.09 -7.68 21.31
CA ALA A 378 -12.40 -6.56 20.68
C ALA A 378 -12.66 -6.45 19.16
N GLU A 379 -12.82 -7.58 18.47
CA GLU A 379 -13.16 -7.62 17.05
C GLU A 379 -14.54 -6.99 16.79
N THR A 380 -15.56 -7.41 17.55
CA THR A 380 -16.93 -6.87 17.43
C THR A 380 -16.99 -5.38 17.76
N ALA A 381 -16.28 -4.97 18.82
CA ALA A 381 -16.13 -3.57 19.21
C ALA A 381 -15.53 -2.72 18.08
N LEU A 382 -14.42 -3.21 17.50
CA LEU A 382 -13.75 -2.58 16.37
C LEU A 382 -14.65 -2.50 15.13
N ASP A 383 -15.50 -3.49 14.92
CA ASP A 383 -16.44 -3.53 13.80
C ASP A 383 -17.58 -2.49 13.94
N PHE A 384 -18.07 -2.27 15.17
CA PHE A 384 -18.99 -1.17 15.48
C PHE A 384 -18.33 0.19 15.27
N PHE A 385 -17.09 0.37 15.75
CA PHE A 385 -16.33 1.60 15.49
C PHE A 385 -16.08 1.79 13.98
N GLY A 386 -15.72 0.72 13.25
CA GLY A 386 -15.52 0.75 11.81
C GLY A 386 -16.77 1.21 11.05
N TRP A 387 -17.95 0.79 11.50
CA TRP A 387 -19.23 1.30 10.99
C TRP A 387 -19.46 2.77 11.35
N ALA A 388 -19.26 3.17 12.61
CA ALA A 388 -19.44 4.55 13.07
C ALA A 388 -18.49 5.55 12.37
N ALA A 389 -17.27 5.12 12.08
CA ALA A 389 -16.23 5.90 11.41
C ALA A 389 -16.25 5.78 9.87
N THR A 390 -17.24 5.11 9.28
CA THR A 390 -17.36 5.03 7.81
C THR A 390 -18.16 6.24 7.30
N PRO A 391 -17.55 7.13 6.49
CA PRO A 391 -18.27 8.26 5.93
C PRO A 391 -19.36 7.80 4.95
N PRO A 392 -20.47 8.55 4.82
CA PRO A 392 -21.49 8.28 3.81
C PRO A 392 -20.88 8.33 2.40
N ARG A 393 -21.35 7.47 1.49
CA ARG A 393 -20.85 7.45 0.10
C ARG A 393 -21.18 8.72 -0.68
N ASP A 394 -22.30 9.36 -0.36
CA ASP A 394 -22.88 10.44 -1.15
C ASP A 394 -22.64 11.84 -0.54
N ASP A 395 -22.02 11.91 0.64
CA ASP A 395 -21.74 13.17 1.34
C ASP A 395 -20.39 13.10 2.08
N PRO A 396 -19.30 13.57 1.44
CA PRO A 396 -17.96 13.59 2.02
C PRO A 396 -17.71 14.80 2.93
N GLU A 397 -18.73 15.60 3.28
CA GLU A 397 -18.55 16.71 4.21
C GLU A 397 -18.03 16.24 5.58
N PRO A 398 -17.19 17.05 6.25
CA PRO A 398 -16.67 16.71 7.57
C PRO A 398 -17.82 16.53 8.57
N PRO A 399 -17.71 15.58 9.52
CA PRO A 399 -18.75 15.34 10.50
C PRO A 399 -18.99 16.57 11.36
N GLU A 400 -20.24 16.76 11.81
CA GLU A 400 -20.56 17.80 12.78
C GLU A 400 -19.84 17.52 14.12
N GLU A 401 -19.69 18.55 14.97
CA GLU A 401 -19.01 18.40 16.27
C GLU A 401 -19.72 17.35 17.15
N GLU A 402 -21.06 17.35 17.14
CA GLU A 402 -21.88 16.39 17.89
C GLU A 402 -21.81 14.96 17.31
N GLU A 403 -21.72 14.82 15.98
CA GLU A 403 -21.51 13.53 15.30
C GLU A 403 -20.14 12.95 15.68
N SER A 404 -19.14 13.82 15.72
CA SER A 404 -17.79 13.47 16.16
C SER A 404 -17.82 12.97 17.60
N GLU A 405 -18.47 13.68 18.53
CA GLU A 405 -18.62 13.26 19.94
C GLU A 405 -19.25 11.87 20.07
N ALA A 406 -20.29 11.59 19.28
CA ALA A 406 -20.95 10.28 19.29
C ALA A 406 -20.01 9.17 18.75
N MET A 407 -19.23 9.44 17.70
CA MET A 407 -18.21 8.53 17.18
C MET A 407 -17.07 8.29 18.18
N TRP A 408 -16.62 9.33 18.89
CA TRP A 408 -15.55 9.21 19.90
C TRP A 408 -15.92 8.24 21.04
N ALA A 409 -17.20 8.15 21.40
CA ALA A 409 -17.68 7.15 22.36
C ALA A 409 -17.44 5.71 21.89
N PHE A 410 -17.54 5.43 20.58
CA PHE A 410 -17.19 4.13 20.03
C PHE A 410 -15.67 3.90 20.04
N LEU A 411 -14.87 4.93 19.76
CA LEU A 411 -13.41 4.82 19.78
C LEU A 411 -12.91 4.49 21.18
N GLU A 412 -13.32 5.27 22.19
CA GLU A 412 -12.92 5.12 23.60
C GLU A 412 -13.25 3.71 24.12
N GLU A 413 -14.46 3.24 23.88
CA GLU A 413 -14.88 1.91 24.35
C GLU A 413 -14.24 0.78 23.55
N THR A 414 -13.89 1.00 22.27
CA THR A 414 -13.11 0.05 21.48
C THR A 414 -11.71 -0.10 22.03
N VAL A 415 -11.07 0.99 22.47
CA VAL A 415 -9.78 0.93 23.18
C VAL A 415 -9.90 0.05 24.43
N HIS A 416 -10.94 0.26 25.23
CA HIS A 416 -11.19 -0.55 26.42
C HIS A 416 -11.46 -2.03 26.11
N ALA A 417 -12.16 -2.34 25.03
CA ALA A 417 -12.36 -3.71 24.56
C ALA A 417 -11.03 -4.37 24.14
N ILE A 418 -10.20 -3.65 23.38
CA ILE A 418 -8.87 -4.12 22.95
C ILE A 418 -7.96 -4.32 24.17
N ASP A 419 -7.96 -3.40 25.14
CA ASP A 419 -7.18 -3.50 26.38
C ASP A 419 -7.51 -4.77 27.19
N ARG A 420 -8.79 -5.16 27.23
CA ARG A 420 -9.26 -6.35 27.95
C ARG A 420 -9.11 -7.64 27.15
N GLY A 421 -9.01 -7.55 25.83
CA GLY A 421 -8.95 -8.69 24.92
C GLY A 421 -7.76 -9.62 25.19
N ALA A 422 -7.92 -10.91 24.90
CA ALA A 422 -6.80 -11.83 24.97
C ALA A 422 -5.74 -11.47 23.91
N LYS A 423 -4.52 -11.97 24.09
CA LYS A 423 -3.39 -11.72 23.17
C LYS A 423 -3.73 -12.06 21.72
N LYS A 424 -4.46 -13.16 21.51
CA LYS A 424 -4.88 -13.64 20.20
C LYS A 424 -5.86 -12.64 19.56
N ASP A 425 -6.87 -12.22 20.31
CA ASP A 425 -7.90 -11.30 19.86
C ASP A 425 -7.30 -9.94 19.46
N ARG A 426 -6.34 -9.42 20.23
CA ARG A 426 -5.61 -8.18 19.88
C ARG A 426 -4.86 -8.30 18.56
N THR A 427 -4.24 -9.45 18.30
CA THR A 427 -3.50 -9.70 17.06
C THR A 427 -4.45 -9.73 15.85
N GLU A 428 -5.59 -10.41 15.99
CA GLU A 428 -6.64 -10.47 14.96
C GLU A 428 -7.19 -9.05 14.68
N CYS A 429 -7.43 -8.24 15.72
CA CYS A 429 -7.86 -6.85 15.57
C CYS A 429 -6.86 -6.00 14.78
N PHE A 430 -5.56 -6.07 15.07
CA PHE A 430 -4.56 -5.25 14.36
C PHE A 430 -4.44 -5.61 12.88
N GLN A 431 -4.74 -6.85 12.52
CA GLN A 431 -4.74 -7.31 11.14
C GLN A 431 -6.01 -6.89 10.38
N ASP A 432 -7.08 -6.54 11.07
CA ASP A 432 -8.36 -6.16 10.48
C ASP A 432 -8.30 -4.83 9.72
N SER A 433 -9.18 -4.69 8.73
CA SER A 433 -9.30 -3.47 7.92
C SER A 433 -9.90 -2.28 8.68
N SER A 434 -10.82 -2.52 9.62
CA SER A 434 -11.43 -1.53 10.50
C SER A 434 -10.39 -0.91 11.43
N PHE A 435 -9.31 -1.62 11.76
CA PHE A 435 -8.20 -1.06 12.54
C PHE A 435 -7.47 0.08 11.81
N ALA A 436 -7.46 0.11 10.49
CA ALA A 436 -6.91 1.26 9.75
C ALA A 436 -7.76 2.53 9.98
N ARG A 437 -9.08 2.41 10.12
CA ARG A 437 -9.94 3.54 10.52
C ARG A 437 -9.64 3.96 11.95
N PHE A 438 -9.39 3.00 12.84
CA PHE A 438 -9.01 3.28 14.23
C PHE A 438 -7.74 4.13 14.27
N LEU A 439 -6.70 3.74 13.51
CA LEU A 439 -5.46 4.50 13.41
C LEU A 439 -5.69 5.89 12.81
N HIS A 440 -6.57 6.04 11.82
CA HIS A 440 -6.90 7.33 11.24
C HIS A 440 -7.48 8.31 12.24
N HIS A 441 -8.36 7.85 13.13
CA HIS A 441 -8.98 8.69 14.16
C HIS A 441 -8.23 8.72 15.50
N SER A 442 -7.11 8.00 15.63
CA SER A 442 -6.34 7.94 16.88
C SER A 442 -5.77 9.32 17.29
N GLY A 443 -6.14 9.80 18.47
CA GLY A 443 -5.66 11.03 19.08
C GLY A 443 -4.48 10.82 20.02
N VAL A 444 -4.30 11.75 20.96
CA VAL A 444 -3.19 11.73 21.94
C VAL A 444 -3.35 10.60 22.95
N ASP A 445 -4.58 10.30 23.37
CA ASP A 445 -4.84 9.25 24.34
C ASP A 445 -4.71 7.85 23.71
N GLU A 446 -5.19 7.66 22.48
CA GLU A 446 -4.98 6.43 21.72
C GLU A 446 -3.49 6.20 21.41
N GLN A 447 -2.73 7.26 21.13
CA GLN A 447 -1.28 7.18 20.96
C GLN A 447 -0.57 6.59 22.18
N ARG A 448 -0.99 6.94 23.41
CA ARG A 448 -0.45 6.35 24.63
C ARG A 448 -0.77 4.85 24.71
N ARG A 449 -1.97 4.44 24.32
CA ARG A 449 -2.37 3.03 24.30
C ARG A 449 -1.64 2.23 23.23
N LEU A 450 -1.47 2.79 22.04
CA LEU A 450 -0.65 2.22 20.98
C LEU A 450 0.80 2.02 21.44
N ASN A 451 1.35 2.98 22.20
CA ASN A 451 2.68 2.89 22.80
C ASN A 451 2.80 1.70 23.77
N ASP A 452 1.80 1.52 24.64
CA ASP A 452 1.73 0.39 25.58
C ASP A 452 1.58 -0.94 24.84
N TRP A 453 0.67 -1.03 23.87
CA TRP A 453 0.41 -2.24 23.10
C TRP A 453 1.59 -2.68 22.23
N ALA A 454 2.36 -1.72 21.69
CA ALA A 454 3.56 -2.02 20.90
C ALA A 454 4.67 -2.67 21.73
N ARG A 455 4.68 -2.43 23.05
CA ARG A 455 5.62 -3.03 24.00
C ARG A 455 5.15 -4.38 24.54
N ASP A 456 3.93 -4.82 24.20
CA ASP A 456 3.46 -6.15 24.55
C ASP A 456 4.25 -7.20 23.74
N PRO A 457 4.93 -8.17 24.39
CA PRO A 457 5.77 -9.13 23.69
C PRO A 457 5.01 -10.11 22.80
N ASN A 458 3.67 -10.15 22.89
CA ASN A 458 2.84 -11.11 22.16
C ASN A 458 2.07 -10.46 21.01
N SER A 459 1.63 -9.21 21.16
CA SER A 459 0.82 -8.51 20.15
C SER A 459 1.52 -7.30 19.52
N GLY A 460 2.66 -6.86 20.08
CA GLY A 460 3.35 -5.65 19.63
C GLY A 460 3.86 -5.73 18.19
N GLU A 461 4.37 -6.88 17.75
CA GLU A 461 4.84 -7.05 16.36
C GLU A 461 3.70 -6.90 15.34
N ALA A 462 2.51 -7.46 15.63
CA ALA A 462 1.34 -7.31 14.77
C ALA A 462 0.82 -5.86 14.72
N LEU A 463 0.93 -5.11 15.84
CA LEU A 463 0.60 -3.69 15.84
C LEU A 463 1.59 -2.88 14.99
N LEU A 464 2.88 -3.15 15.11
CA LEU A 464 3.91 -2.48 14.33
C LEU A 464 3.75 -2.77 12.83
N GLU A 465 3.36 -3.98 12.47
CA GLU A 465 2.98 -4.34 11.11
C GLU A 465 1.76 -3.55 10.63
N ALA A 466 0.70 -3.47 11.45
CA ALA A 466 -0.48 -2.68 11.14
C ALA A 466 -0.18 -1.19 10.93
N LEU A 467 0.71 -0.61 11.76
CA LEU A 467 1.16 0.78 11.65
C LEU A 467 1.94 1.02 10.34
N LEU A 468 2.87 0.13 9.98
CA LEU A 468 3.64 0.26 8.73
C LEU A 468 2.77 -0.01 7.48
N MET A 469 1.73 -0.82 7.61
CA MET A 469 0.71 -1.06 6.59
C MET A 469 -0.31 0.08 6.45
N PHE A 470 -0.43 0.93 7.47
CA PHE A 470 -1.51 1.90 7.57
C PHE A 470 -1.61 2.85 6.36
N PRO A 471 -0.52 3.42 5.79
CA PRO A 471 -0.63 4.28 4.62
C PRO A 471 -1.27 3.58 3.41
N SER A 472 -0.93 2.32 3.20
CA SER A 472 -1.50 1.51 2.12
C SER A 472 -2.98 1.19 2.38
N ARG A 473 -3.33 0.80 3.62
CA ARG A 473 -4.72 0.52 4.00
C ARG A 473 -5.60 1.77 3.96
N ALA A 474 -5.10 2.90 4.44
CA ALA A 474 -5.82 4.17 4.42
C ALA A 474 -6.13 4.64 3.00
N ARG A 475 -5.19 4.46 2.06
CA ARG A 475 -5.41 4.72 0.64
C ARG A 475 -6.48 3.82 0.05
N ASN A 476 -6.43 2.51 0.32
CA ASN A 476 -7.45 1.56 -0.16
C ASN A 476 -8.85 1.87 0.38
N LEU A 477 -8.93 2.44 1.59
CA LEU A 477 -10.17 2.87 2.23
C LEU A 477 -10.59 4.30 1.86
N SER A 478 -9.85 4.98 0.97
CA SER A 478 -10.12 6.38 0.57
C SER A 478 -10.18 7.36 1.75
N LEU A 479 -9.47 7.07 2.85
CA LEU A 479 -9.46 7.93 4.04
C LEU A 479 -8.60 9.18 3.86
N ILE A 480 -7.77 9.22 2.83
CA ILE A 480 -6.76 10.26 2.61
C ILE A 480 -6.75 10.63 1.12
N PRO A 481 -6.66 11.93 0.77
CA PRO A 481 -6.51 12.35 -0.61
C PRO A 481 -5.26 11.75 -1.26
N GLU A 482 -5.29 11.51 -2.57
CA GLU A 482 -4.09 11.15 -3.32
C GLU A 482 -3.09 12.32 -3.27
N HIS A 483 -2.03 12.19 -2.47
CA HIS A 483 -0.94 13.15 -2.49
C HIS A 483 -0.07 12.93 -3.75
N PRO A 484 0.25 13.99 -4.52
CA PRO A 484 1.21 13.88 -5.61
C PRO A 484 2.58 13.54 -5.04
N SER A 485 3.12 12.38 -5.44
CA SER A 485 4.37 11.78 -4.94
C SER A 485 5.63 12.48 -5.45
N THR A 486 5.64 13.81 -5.53
CA THR A 486 6.72 14.59 -6.15
C THR A 486 7.62 15.33 -5.16
N GLU A 487 7.26 15.38 -3.87
CA GLU A 487 8.08 16.04 -2.85
C GLU A 487 9.15 15.09 -2.29
N LYS A 488 10.41 15.54 -2.30
CA LYS A 488 11.57 14.77 -1.81
C LYS A 488 11.57 14.61 -0.27
N HIS A 489 10.95 15.55 0.45
CA HIS A 489 10.78 15.55 1.91
C HIS A 489 9.32 15.84 2.28
N PRO A 490 8.42 14.85 2.14
CA PRO A 490 7.00 15.03 2.42
C PRO A 490 6.76 15.22 3.93
N ASP A 491 5.74 15.98 4.33
CA ASP A 491 5.38 16.04 5.76
C ASP A 491 4.96 14.62 6.24
N PRO A 492 5.57 14.05 7.30
CA PRO A 492 5.22 12.72 7.81
C PRO A 492 3.75 12.56 8.17
N GLY A 493 3.07 13.68 8.40
CA GLY A 493 1.64 13.75 8.65
C GLY A 493 1.23 12.89 9.85
N HIS A 494 0.03 12.34 9.77
CA HIS A 494 -0.52 11.51 10.84
C HIS A 494 0.25 10.19 11.02
N PHE A 495 0.66 9.56 9.92
CA PHE A 495 1.35 8.27 9.94
C PHE A 495 2.68 8.31 10.70
N GLY A 496 3.52 9.29 10.37
CA GLY A 496 4.81 9.48 11.03
C GLY A 496 4.62 9.82 12.51
N ARG A 497 3.62 10.63 12.85
CA ARG A 497 3.29 10.95 14.24
C ARG A 497 2.93 9.70 15.04
N LEU A 498 2.09 8.80 14.52
CA LEU A 498 1.74 7.56 15.23
C LEU A 498 2.95 6.65 15.43
N LEU A 499 3.80 6.48 14.40
CA LEU A 499 5.02 5.68 14.52
C LEU A 499 5.97 6.27 15.57
N MET A 500 6.15 7.59 15.58
CA MET A 500 7.01 8.26 16.56
C MET A 500 6.40 8.23 17.97
N ALA A 501 5.08 8.36 18.10
CA ALA A 501 4.40 8.23 19.40
C ALA A 501 4.61 6.83 20.00
N VAL A 502 4.64 5.78 19.17
CA VAL A 502 4.97 4.42 19.62
C VAL A 502 6.45 4.29 20.01
N TRP A 503 7.35 4.93 19.26
CA TRP A 503 8.79 4.94 19.54
C TRP A 503 9.14 5.67 20.84
N GLU A 504 8.45 6.75 21.16
CA GLU A 504 8.75 7.61 22.30
C GLU A 504 8.56 6.92 23.66
N GLY A 505 9.29 7.37 24.68
CA GLY A 505 9.15 6.90 26.06
C GLY A 505 10.06 5.75 26.47
N PRO A 506 9.97 5.28 27.72
CA PRO A 506 10.80 4.20 28.24
C PRO A 506 10.55 2.88 27.49
N GLY A 507 11.55 1.99 27.47
CA GLY A 507 11.39 0.66 26.86
C GLY A 507 11.65 0.58 25.35
N GLN A 508 12.26 1.60 24.72
CA GLN A 508 12.64 1.59 23.29
C GLN A 508 13.35 0.30 22.85
N HIS A 509 14.20 -0.27 23.71
CA HIS A 509 14.92 -1.52 23.45
C HIS A 509 13.99 -2.72 23.15
N LEU A 510 12.74 -2.72 23.65
CA LEU A 510 11.74 -3.75 23.38
C LEU A 510 11.19 -3.66 21.95
N LEU A 511 11.24 -2.48 21.33
CA LEU A 511 10.72 -2.22 19.99
C LEU A 511 11.74 -2.54 18.90
N VAL A 512 13.04 -2.53 19.21
CA VAL A 512 14.12 -2.64 18.21
C VAL A 512 14.00 -3.93 17.40
N ALA A 513 14.02 -5.10 18.05
CA ALA A 513 14.00 -6.36 17.33
C ALA A 513 12.71 -6.61 16.52
N PRO A 514 11.49 -6.34 17.06
CA PRO A 514 10.26 -6.39 16.28
C PRO A 514 10.27 -5.42 15.09
N LEU A 515 10.66 -4.15 15.28
CA LEU A 515 10.74 -3.16 14.20
C LEU A 515 11.72 -3.60 13.12
N THR A 516 12.90 -4.11 13.48
CA THR A 516 13.88 -4.61 12.49
C THR A 516 13.27 -5.70 11.60
N ARG A 517 12.48 -6.63 12.18
CA ARG A 517 11.80 -7.68 11.41
C ARG A 517 10.73 -7.12 10.48
N VAL A 518 9.83 -6.28 11.01
CA VAL A 518 8.71 -5.72 10.23
C VAL A 518 9.22 -4.75 9.15
N VAL A 519 10.15 -3.86 9.46
CA VAL A 519 10.71 -2.92 8.48
C VAL A 519 11.43 -3.65 7.34
N ARG A 520 12.09 -4.79 7.65
CA ARG A 520 12.74 -5.62 6.63
C ARG A 520 11.74 -6.19 5.62
N SER A 521 10.56 -6.64 6.04
CA SER A 521 9.53 -7.14 5.12
C SER A 521 8.86 -6.03 4.30
N TRP A 522 8.96 -4.77 4.74
CA TRP A 522 8.22 -3.63 4.16
C TRP A 522 9.06 -2.62 3.36
N SER A 523 10.37 -2.81 3.24
CA SER A 523 11.31 -1.85 2.63
C SER A 523 11.05 -1.46 1.16
N SER A 524 10.16 -2.16 0.45
CA SER A 524 9.87 -1.95 -0.98
C SER A 524 8.50 -1.33 -1.30
N LEU A 525 7.68 -1.00 -0.29
CA LEU A 525 6.27 -0.63 -0.50
C LEU A 525 6.02 0.89 -0.49
N THR A 526 4.97 1.28 -1.21
CA THR A 526 4.50 2.66 -1.40
C THR A 526 4.11 3.30 -0.07
N GLY A 527 4.57 4.52 0.20
CA GLY A 527 4.30 5.25 1.45
C GLY A 527 5.38 5.11 2.53
N SER A 528 6.42 4.30 2.29
CA SER A 528 7.59 4.22 3.19
C SER A 528 8.34 5.53 3.35
N GLU A 529 8.26 6.44 2.37
CA GLU A 529 8.89 7.78 2.40
C GLU A 529 8.42 8.62 3.60
N LEU A 530 7.14 8.54 3.97
CA LEU A 530 6.57 9.28 5.11
C LEU A 530 7.16 8.80 6.44
N PHE A 531 7.40 7.49 6.57
CA PHE A 531 8.03 6.92 7.76
C PHE A 531 9.52 7.19 7.80
N VAL A 532 10.22 7.10 6.66
CA VAL A 532 11.65 7.44 6.57
C VAL A 532 11.88 8.89 6.98
N GLU A 533 11.04 9.83 6.52
CA GLU A 533 11.13 11.23 6.94
C GLU A 533 10.85 11.39 8.45
N ALA A 534 9.85 10.69 9.01
CA ALA A 534 9.59 10.74 10.46
C ALA A 534 10.80 10.27 11.28
N VAL A 535 11.38 9.13 10.89
CA VAL A 535 12.58 8.56 11.51
C VAL A 535 13.77 9.51 11.33
N TRP A 536 13.90 10.15 10.16
CA TRP A 536 14.95 11.12 9.90
C TRP A 536 14.86 12.35 10.81
N ARG A 537 13.68 12.95 10.97
CA ARG A 537 13.46 14.07 11.89
C ARG A 537 13.80 13.68 13.34
N ARG A 538 13.46 12.46 13.76
CA ARG A 538 13.86 11.93 15.09
C ARG A 538 15.37 11.74 15.20
N PHE A 539 15.99 11.16 14.18
CA PHE A 539 17.44 10.93 14.11
C PHE A 539 18.25 12.23 14.24
N GLN A 540 17.76 13.33 13.65
CA GLN A 540 18.38 14.64 13.79
C GLN A 540 18.20 15.23 15.20
N SER A 541 16.96 15.22 15.71
CA SER A 541 16.61 15.87 16.98
C SER A 541 17.11 15.13 18.23
N HIS A 542 17.36 13.81 18.15
CA HIS A 542 17.75 12.98 19.29
C HIS A 542 19.05 12.19 19.03
N PRO A 543 20.23 12.83 19.15
CA PRO A 543 21.52 12.17 18.87
C PRO A 543 21.78 10.89 19.67
N ALA A 544 21.28 10.81 20.91
CA ALA A 544 21.43 9.64 21.77
C ALA A 544 20.67 8.40 21.27
N GLU A 545 19.63 8.57 20.46
CA GLU A 545 18.79 7.46 19.94
C GLU A 545 19.27 6.93 18.59
N ARG A 546 20.22 7.61 17.93
CA ARG A 546 20.63 7.33 16.55
C ARG A 546 21.05 5.88 16.31
N ALA A 547 21.86 5.30 17.19
CA ALA A 547 22.29 3.91 17.07
C ALA A 547 21.11 2.93 17.17
N THR A 548 20.19 3.19 18.10
CA THR A 548 18.99 2.38 18.30
C THR A 548 18.02 2.50 17.11
N LEU A 549 17.84 3.71 16.56
CA LEU A 549 17.06 3.96 15.34
C LEU A 549 17.64 3.22 14.13
N LEU A 550 18.96 3.30 13.91
CA LEU A 550 19.61 2.61 12.80
C LEU A 550 19.56 1.08 12.92
N THR A 551 19.48 0.57 14.15
CA THR A 551 19.27 -0.86 14.40
C THR A 551 17.82 -1.26 14.09
N ALA A 552 16.85 -0.51 14.63
CA ALA A 552 15.42 -0.77 14.43
C ALA A 552 14.99 -0.62 12.96
N PHE A 553 15.54 0.37 12.26
CA PHE A 553 15.21 0.71 10.86
C PHE A 553 16.35 0.35 9.91
N ALA A 554 17.07 -0.75 10.16
CA ALA A 554 18.26 -1.14 9.39
C ALA A 554 18.01 -1.21 7.86
N ALA A 555 16.82 -1.64 7.42
CA ALA A 555 16.50 -1.70 5.99
C ALA A 555 16.33 -0.32 5.32
N TRP A 556 16.23 0.76 6.10
CA TRP A 556 16.17 2.15 5.61
C TRP A 556 17.46 2.93 5.81
N ARG A 557 18.53 2.28 6.32
CA ARG A 557 19.83 2.90 6.59
C ARG A 557 20.36 3.71 5.41
N ASP A 558 20.34 3.11 4.22
CA ASP A 558 20.83 3.75 2.99
C ASP A 558 20.03 5.01 2.63
N ARG A 559 18.70 4.97 2.82
CA ARG A 559 17.84 6.14 2.60
C ARG A 559 18.11 7.24 3.64
N LEU A 560 18.25 6.88 4.91
CA LEU A 560 18.61 7.85 5.96
C LEU A 560 19.99 8.49 5.69
N TRP A 561 20.93 7.72 5.13
CA TRP A 561 22.23 8.23 4.72
C TRP A 561 22.11 9.22 3.55
N GLU A 562 21.29 8.90 2.55
CA GLU A 562 20.99 9.83 1.44
C GLU A 562 20.41 11.16 1.96
N TYR A 563 19.51 11.11 2.95
CA TYR A 563 18.96 12.31 3.58
C TYR A 563 20.02 13.10 4.35
N GLN A 564 20.96 12.43 5.02
CA GLN A 564 22.12 13.08 5.62
C GLN A 564 22.99 13.76 4.56
N CYS A 565 23.19 13.12 3.41
CA CYS A 565 23.95 13.70 2.29
C CYS A 565 23.28 14.93 1.70
N ASP A 566 21.94 14.94 1.64
CA ASP A 566 21.15 16.04 1.11
C ASP A 566 21.14 17.26 2.05
N VAL A 567 21.01 17.03 3.37
CA VAL A 567 20.89 18.12 4.36
C VAL A 567 22.26 18.71 4.73
N GLU A 568 23.30 17.88 4.85
CA GLU A 568 24.63 18.32 5.29
C GLU A 568 25.65 18.19 4.15
N PRO A 569 26.11 19.32 3.56
CA PRO A 569 27.11 19.28 2.51
C PRO A 569 28.52 18.93 3.01
N ASP A 570 28.86 19.17 4.28
CA ASP A 570 30.20 18.87 4.81
C ASP A 570 30.37 17.38 5.12
N ALA A 571 31.18 16.70 4.30
CA ALA A 571 31.49 15.29 4.46
C ALA A 571 32.13 14.93 5.82
N LEU A 572 32.89 15.85 6.44
CA LEU A 572 33.47 15.60 7.76
C LEU A 572 32.39 15.59 8.85
N VAL A 573 31.45 16.54 8.81
CA VAL A 573 30.32 16.61 9.75
C VAL A 573 29.43 15.39 9.57
N ARG A 574 29.13 15.00 8.32
CA ARG A 574 28.37 13.77 8.03
C ARG A 574 29.05 12.53 8.61
N PHE A 575 30.34 12.37 8.35
CA PHE A 575 31.11 11.24 8.86
C PHE A 575 31.06 11.21 10.39
N GLN A 576 31.38 12.32 11.06
CA GLN A 576 31.37 12.42 12.53
C GLN A 576 29.99 12.14 13.14
N ALA A 577 28.91 12.49 12.46
CA ALA A 577 27.55 12.22 12.90
C ALA A 577 27.14 10.74 12.79
N TRP A 578 27.82 9.95 11.93
CA TRP A 578 27.39 8.62 11.51
C TRP A 578 28.32 7.49 11.93
N TRP A 579 29.64 7.65 11.91
CA TRP A 579 30.56 6.51 12.06
C TRP A 579 30.41 5.78 13.41
N ARG A 580 30.03 6.49 14.48
CA ARG A 580 29.75 5.89 15.81
C ARG A 580 28.43 5.14 15.87
N VAL A 581 27.45 5.54 15.06
CA VAL A 581 26.06 5.03 15.13
C VAL A 581 25.77 4.00 14.05
N ASP A 582 26.57 3.99 12.97
CA ASP A 582 26.57 3.00 11.90
C ASP A 582 28.01 2.48 11.66
N PRO A 583 28.50 1.56 12.52
CA PRO A 583 29.81 0.95 12.32
C PRO A 583 29.84 -0.03 11.13
N GLU A 584 28.71 -0.34 10.48
CA GLU A 584 28.66 -1.20 9.28
C GLU A 584 28.92 -0.42 8.01
N GLY A 585 28.39 0.80 7.96
CA GLY A 585 28.62 1.73 6.87
C GLY A 585 29.98 2.41 6.89
N LEU A 586 30.84 2.18 7.91
CA LEU A 586 32.12 2.91 8.09
C LEU A 586 32.93 3.01 6.79
N TYR A 587 33.08 1.91 6.05
CA TYR A 587 33.84 1.93 4.79
C TYR A 587 33.19 2.83 3.74
N ARG A 588 31.87 2.70 3.50
CA ARG A 588 31.13 3.53 2.55
C ARG A 588 31.19 5.01 2.94
N GLN A 589 31.06 5.30 4.24
CA GLN A 589 31.19 6.65 4.78
C GLN A 589 32.62 7.19 4.59
N THR A 590 33.64 6.33 4.74
CA THR A 590 35.05 6.65 4.49
C THR A 590 35.29 6.96 3.01
N GLU A 591 34.70 6.20 2.10
CA GLU A 591 34.79 6.49 0.67
C GLU A 591 34.26 7.87 0.35
N GLN A 592 33.12 8.26 0.91
CA GLN A 592 32.54 9.59 0.71
C GLN A 592 33.30 10.71 1.45
N LEU A 593 33.85 10.41 2.63
CA LEU A 593 34.70 11.34 3.38
C LEU A 593 35.94 11.70 2.56
N LEU A 594 36.50 10.72 1.84
CA LEU A 594 37.73 10.81 1.07
C LEU A 594 37.53 11.02 -0.44
N ASP A 595 36.29 11.10 -0.91
CA ASP A 595 36.02 11.36 -2.33
C ASP A 595 36.28 12.84 -2.67
N ARG A 596 37.09 13.06 -3.71
CA ARG A 596 37.44 14.39 -4.27
C ARG A 596 37.82 15.45 -3.22
N VAL A 597 38.51 15.05 -2.15
CA VAL A 597 38.88 15.97 -1.06
C VAL A 597 39.97 16.95 -1.52
N PRO A 598 39.79 18.27 -1.29
CA PRO A 598 40.87 19.24 -1.40
C PRO A 598 42.05 18.87 -0.51
N VAL A 599 43.28 18.97 -1.04
CA VAL A 599 44.47 18.43 -0.36
C VAL A 599 44.73 19.11 0.99
N ASP A 600 44.29 20.35 1.18
CA ASP A 600 44.34 21.13 2.43
C ASP A 600 43.36 20.63 3.51
N ALA A 601 42.23 20.05 3.12
CA ALA A 601 41.25 19.47 4.05
C ALA A 601 41.54 17.99 4.40
N LEU A 602 42.38 17.32 3.60
CA LEU A 602 42.70 15.90 3.74
C LEU A 602 43.28 15.52 5.13
N PRO A 603 44.23 16.26 5.74
CA PRO A 603 44.78 15.90 7.05
C PRO A 603 43.70 15.79 8.14
N LYS A 604 42.78 16.76 8.20
CA LYS A 604 41.70 16.78 9.20
C LYS A 604 40.74 15.59 9.03
N ARG A 605 40.45 15.21 7.78
CA ARG A 605 39.58 14.08 7.47
C ARG A 605 40.26 12.74 7.76
N LEU A 606 41.55 12.61 7.45
CA LEU A 606 42.34 11.43 7.79
C LEU A 606 42.42 11.22 9.31
N ARG A 607 42.64 12.28 10.09
CA ARG A 607 42.61 12.20 11.56
C ARG A 607 41.30 11.65 12.10
N ALA A 608 40.18 12.19 11.63
CA ALA A 608 38.86 11.69 12.03
C ALA A 608 38.66 10.21 11.66
N LEU A 609 39.20 9.77 10.52
CA LEU A 609 39.18 8.37 10.11
C LEU A 609 40.06 7.49 10.99
N TRP A 610 41.27 7.93 11.35
CA TRP A 610 42.17 7.17 12.23
C TRP A 610 41.55 6.99 13.61
N ASP A 611 40.99 8.06 14.18
CA ASP A 611 40.28 8.01 15.46
C ASP A 611 39.09 7.04 15.41
N ALA A 612 38.31 7.07 14.32
CA ALA A 612 37.19 6.16 14.13
C ALA A 612 37.62 4.69 13.96
N ALA A 613 38.68 4.44 13.19
CA ALA A 613 39.23 3.10 13.00
C ALA A 613 39.83 2.55 14.31
N GLU A 614 40.52 3.40 15.08
CA GLU A 614 41.08 3.07 16.38
C GLU A 614 39.99 2.66 17.38
N GLU A 615 38.86 3.36 17.41
CA GLU A 615 37.74 3.03 18.29
C GLU A 615 37.05 1.73 17.85
N LEU A 616 36.91 1.49 16.53
CA LEU A 616 36.15 0.36 16.00
C LEU A 616 36.93 -0.95 15.87
N VAL A 617 38.28 -0.93 15.82
CA VAL A 617 39.10 -2.15 15.61
C VAL A 617 38.83 -3.25 16.64
N GLY A 618 38.45 -2.90 17.86
CA GLY A 618 38.13 -3.85 18.93
C GLY A 618 36.82 -4.62 18.75
N THR A 619 35.96 -4.17 17.83
CA THR A 619 34.67 -4.83 17.53
C THR A 619 34.55 -5.26 16.07
N ARG A 620 35.16 -4.51 15.14
CA ARG A 620 35.05 -4.70 13.68
C ARG A 620 36.41 -4.54 12.99
N PRO A 621 37.35 -5.48 13.23
CA PRO A 621 38.72 -5.33 12.80
C PRO A 621 38.89 -5.27 11.28
N ARG A 622 38.08 -6.00 10.49
CA ARG A 622 38.23 -6.02 9.02
C ARG A 622 37.65 -4.76 8.37
N THR A 623 36.53 -4.26 8.87
CA THR A 623 35.91 -3.02 8.37
C THR A 623 36.78 -1.81 8.69
N ALA A 624 37.35 -1.77 9.91
CA ALA A 624 38.31 -0.74 10.30
C ALA A 624 39.55 -0.79 9.40
N SER A 625 40.14 -1.96 9.19
CA SER A 625 41.34 -2.10 8.37
C SER A 625 41.10 -1.79 6.88
N LEU A 626 39.95 -2.18 6.32
CA LEU A 626 39.54 -1.79 4.97
C LEU A 626 39.39 -0.26 4.82
N SER A 627 38.81 0.40 5.83
CA SER A 627 38.67 1.86 5.85
C SER A 627 40.04 2.55 5.97
N VAL A 628 40.95 2.00 6.78
CA VAL A 628 42.33 2.46 6.91
C VAL A 628 43.10 2.32 5.61
N SER A 629 42.93 1.21 4.89
CA SER A 629 43.53 1.01 3.56
C SER A 629 43.10 2.09 2.57
N LYS A 630 41.81 2.47 2.56
CA LYS A 630 41.30 3.60 1.76
C LYS A 630 41.93 4.94 2.17
N GLY A 631 42.05 5.19 3.48
CA GLY A 631 42.74 6.35 4.04
C GLY A 631 44.20 6.43 3.60
N ALA A 632 44.94 5.32 3.69
CA ALA A 632 46.33 5.23 3.28
C ALA A 632 46.51 5.51 1.77
N MET A 633 45.58 5.03 0.95
CA MET A 633 45.54 5.33 -0.48
C MET A 633 45.26 6.81 -0.77
N ALA A 634 44.35 7.44 -0.01
CA ALA A 634 44.08 8.88 -0.14
C ALA A 634 45.29 9.73 0.29
N LEU A 635 45.95 9.38 1.40
CA LEU A 635 47.19 10.03 1.85
C LEU A 635 48.30 9.89 0.80
N ARG A 636 48.50 8.67 0.26
CA ARG A 636 49.45 8.42 -0.82
C ARG A 636 49.20 9.30 -2.03
N ASN A 637 47.93 9.39 -2.46
CA ASN A 637 47.55 10.23 -3.60
C ASN A 637 47.73 11.73 -3.30
N GLY A 638 47.45 12.18 -2.07
CA GLY A 638 47.70 13.56 -1.63
C GLY A 638 49.19 13.93 -1.67
N LEU A 639 50.07 13.01 -1.25
CA LEU A 639 51.53 13.15 -1.33
C LEU A 639 52.08 13.17 -2.77
N GLU A 640 51.23 12.97 -3.78
CA GLU A 640 51.61 13.17 -5.19
C GLU A 640 51.58 14.64 -5.64
N GLY A 641 50.97 15.52 -4.82
CA GLY A 641 50.87 16.95 -5.10
C GLY A 641 52.22 17.66 -5.24
N ARG A 642 52.19 18.87 -5.83
CA ARG A 642 53.38 19.72 -6.05
C ARG A 642 53.46 20.93 -5.13
N ASP A 643 52.46 21.14 -4.28
CA ASP A 643 52.42 22.28 -3.36
C ASP A 643 53.23 21.98 -2.09
N VAL A 644 54.33 22.70 -1.91
CA VAL A 644 55.30 22.49 -0.83
C VAL A 644 54.65 22.66 0.55
N HIS A 645 53.80 23.68 0.73
CA HIS A 645 53.17 23.94 2.04
C HIS A 645 52.18 22.86 2.44
N VAL A 646 51.51 22.25 1.47
CA VAL A 646 50.57 21.15 1.71
C VAL A 646 51.32 19.83 1.93
N LEU A 647 52.44 19.62 1.25
CA LEU A 647 53.30 18.45 1.43
C LEU A 647 53.89 18.38 2.85
N ASP A 648 54.31 19.50 3.45
CA ASP A 648 54.82 19.53 4.83
C ASP A 648 53.77 19.02 5.84
N VAL A 649 52.51 19.43 5.67
CA VAL A 649 51.41 19.00 6.54
C VAL A 649 51.06 17.53 6.31
N LEU A 650 51.10 17.05 5.07
CA LEU A 650 50.87 15.64 4.75
C LEU A 650 52.04 14.73 5.18
N ASP A 651 53.28 15.21 5.16
CA ASP A 651 54.43 14.47 5.67
C ASP A 651 54.35 14.33 7.21
N ALA A 652 53.86 15.35 7.92
CA ALA A 652 53.55 15.23 9.35
C ALA A 652 52.42 14.21 9.62
N GLU A 653 51.43 14.12 8.73
CA GLU A 653 50.39 13.10 8.81
C GLU A 653 50.92 11.69 8.50
N LEU A 654 51.85 11.56 7.54
CA LEU A 654 52.55 10.32 7.25
C LEU A 654 53.39 9.87 8.45
N ASP A 655 54.11 10.76 9.13
CA ASP A 655 54.88 10.44 10.33
C ASP A 655 53.98 9.89 11.45
N HIS A 656 52.80 10.52 11.64
CA HIS A 656 51.82 10.00 12.58
C HIS A 656 51.32 8.61 12.18
N PHE A 657 50.91 8.43 10.92
CA PHE A 657 50.44 7.15 10.40
C PHE A 657 51.50 6.04 10.53
N GLU A 658 52.77 6.35 10.24
CA GLU A 658 53.92 5.45 10.41
C GLU A 658 54.10 5.00 11.87
N SER A 659 53.92 5.92 12.82
CA SER A 659 54.03 5.62 14.24
C SER A 659 52.84 4.84 14.81
N TRP A 660 51.65 5.07 14.27
CA TRP A 660 50.39 4.52 14.78
C TRP A 660 50.08 3.12 14.21
N LEU A 661 50.36 2.89 12.92
CA LEU A 661 49.97 1.67 12.20
C LEU A 661 50.40 0.35 12.88
N PRO A 662 51.63 0.20 13.43
CA PRO A 662 52.03 -1.08 14.04
C PRO A 662 51.16 -1.50 15.23
N ALA A 663 50.70 -0.54 16.05
CA ALA A 663 49.82 -0.84 17.18
C ALA A 663 48.41 -1.18 16.71
N PHE A 664 47.93 -0.51 15.66
CA PHE A 664 46.63 -0.79 15.04
C PHE A 664 46.61 -2.19 14.41
N GLU A 665 47.65 -2.56 13.66
CA GLU A 665 47.82 -3.88 13.04
C GLU A 665 47.74 -5.01 14.06
N GLN A 666 48.43 -4.87 15.20
CA GLN A 666 48.35 -5.85 16.29
C GLN A 666 46.92 -6.05 16.78
N ARG A 667 46.12 -4.98 16.89
CA ARG A 667 44.70 -5.08 17.28
C ARG A 667 43.84 -5.70 16.19
N VAL A 668 44.07 -5.40 14.92
CA VAL A 668 43.37 -6.04 13.80
C VAL A 668 43.57 -7.55 13.82
N LEU A 669 44.81 -8.01 14.04
CA LEU A 669 45.15 -9.43 14.08
C LEU A 669 44.69 -10.14 15.36
N ALA A 670 44.67 -9.43 16.49
CA ALA A 670 44.27 -9.99 17.78
C ALA A 670 42.75 -10.09 17.98
N THR A 671 41.97 -9.20 17.36
CA THR A 671 40.51 -9.17 17.52
C THR A 671 39.85 -10.17 16.57
N PRO A 672 39.01 -11.10 17.06
CA PRO A 672 38.25 -11.99 16.20
C PRO A 672 37.17 -11.21 15.42
N SER A 673 37.04 -11.48 14.12
CA SER A 673 36.05 -10.82 13.28
C SER A 673 34.64 -11.36 13.56
N PRO A 674 33.63 -10.50 13.76
CA PRO A 674 32.26 -10.92 13.98
C PRO A 674 31.62 -11.46 12.68
N GLN A 675 30.51 -12.19 12.79
CA GLN A 675 29.89 -12.90 11.66
C GLN A 675 29.42 -11.96 10.55
N GLU A 676 29.07 -10.73 10.89
CA GLU A 676 28.66 -9.67 9.96
C GLU A 676 29.80 -9.23 9.02
N GLU A 677 31.07 -9.44 9.39
CA GLU A 677 32.25 -9.18 8.54
C GLU A 677 32.63 -10.37 7.63
N SER A 678 31.80 -11.41 7.58
CA SER A 678 32.07 -12.62 6.76
C SER A 678 32.23 -12.34 5.27
N ASN A 679 31.56 -11.29 4.76
CA ASN A 679 31.69 -10.82 3.37
C ASN A 679 33.04 -10.13 3.09
N ILE A 680 33.80 -9.78 4.12
CA ILE A 680 35.12 -9.17 4.01
C ILE A 680 36.16 -10.28 4.21
N HIS A 681 36.65 -10.83 3.11
CA HIS A 681 37.46 -12.07 3.11
C HIS A 681 38.92 -11.90 3.54
N ARG A 682 39.41 -10.67 3.72
CA ARG A 682 40.81 -10.36 4.11
C ARG A 682 40.88 -9.13 5.01
N ASP A 683 42.03 -8.91 5.65
CA ASP A 683 42.27 -7.81 6.59
C ASP A 683 42.86 -6.54 5.94
N PHE A 684 43.20 -6.54 4.64
CA PHE A 684 43.71 -5.37 3.89
C PHE A 684 45.01 -4.73 4.46
N LEU A 685 45.71 -5.43 5.35
CA LEU A 685 46.98 -4.95 5.91
C LEU A 685 48.07 -4.91 4.84
N ASP A 686 48.11 -5.89 3.94
CA ASP A 686 49.05 -5.93 2.80
C ASP A 686 48.88 -4.72 1.84
N ASP A 687 47.64 -4.31 1.60
CA ASP A 687 47.33 -3.16 0.76
C ASP A 687 47.78 -1.87 1.45
N THR A 688 47.55 -1.78 2.77
CA THR A 688 47.98 -0.66 3.62
C THR A 688 49.50 -0.54 3.68
N HIS A 689 50.22 -1.64 3.88
CA HIS A 689 51.69 -1.71 3.85
C HIS A 689 52.25 -1.37 2.47
N SER A 690 51.59 -1.82 1.40
CA SER A 690 51.98 -1.47 0.04
C SER A 690 51.84 0.03 -0.22
N ALA A 691 50.77 0.66 0.23
CA ALA A 691 50.60 2.12 0.18
C ALA A 691 51.68 2.84 1.00
N LEU A 692 51.97 2.36 2.20
CA LEU A 692 53.00 2.94 3.08
C LEU A 692 54.39 2.91 2.46
N ARG A 693 54.78 1.77 1.88
CA ARG A 693 56.05 1.63 1.14
C ARG A 693 56.14 2.65 0.00
N MET A 694 55.08 2.80 -0.80
CA MET A 694 55.04 3.78 -1.89
C MET A 694 55.17 5.23 -1.37
N MET A 695 54.55 5.55 -0.23
CA MET A 695 54.69 6.87 0.41
C MET A 695 56.13 7.15 0.87
N ARG A 696 56.77 6.17 1.49
CA ARG A 696 58.18 6.24 1.92
C ARG A 696 59.13 6.46 0.75
N GLU A 697 59.02 5.63 -0.29
CA GLU A 697 59.82 5.76 -1.51
C GLU A 697 59.63 7.14 -2.16
N ARG A 698 58.41 7.69 -2.13
CA ARG A 698 58.14 9.01 -2.70
C ARG A 698 58.73 10.14 -1.88
N ARG A 699 58.63 10.09 -0.54
CA ARG A 699 59.28 11.04 0.36
C ARG A 699 60.80 11.01 0.18
N GLU A 700 61.38 9.82 0.05
CA GLU A 700 62.81 9.63 -0.21
C GLU A 700 63.22 10.23 -1.56
N ARG A 701 62.50 9.91 -2.65
CA ARG A 701 62.75 10.51 -3.98
C ARG A 701 62.66 12.04 -3.97
N ARG A 702 61.70 12.63 -3.24
CA ARG A 702 61.60 14.08 -3.10
C ARG A 702 62.81 14.66 -2.36
N ARG A 703 63.25 14.03 -1.27
CA ARG A 703 64.47 14.43 -0.55
C ARG A 703 65.72 14.31 -1.43
N GLU A 704 65.85 13.22 -2.20
CA GLU A 704 66.92 13.06 -3.19
C GLU A 704 66.86 14.13 -4.28
N ASP A 705 65.67 14.49 -4.78
CA ASP A 705 65.49 15.56 -5.76
C ASP A 705 65.89 16.92 -5.19
N GLU A 706 65.47 17.25 -3.97
CA GLU A 706 65.88 18.48 -3.27
C GLU A 706 67.39 18.50 -3.01
N GLU A 707 67.99 17.39 -2.60
CA GLU A 707 69.44 17.26 -2.42
C GLU A 707 70.18 17.42 -3.76
N ARG A 708 69.66 16.82 -4.85
CA ARG A 708 70.19 17.00 -6.20
C ARG A 708 70.08 18.46 -6.66
N GLU A 709 68.99 19.14 -6.37
CA GLU A 709 68.81 20.55 -6.70
C GLU A 709 69.73 21.46 -5.88
N ARG A 710 69.90 21.19 -4.58
CA ARG A 710 70.88 21.86 -3.71
C ARG A 710 72.29 21.63 -4.23
N GLN A 711 72.64 20.40 -4.59
CA GLN A 711 73.94 20.08 -5.18
C GLN A 711 74.17 20.81 -6.51
N ARG A 712 73.16 20.84 -7.41
CA ARG A 712 73.21 21.62 -8.65
C ARG A 712 73.31 23.13 -8.41
N ALA A 713 72.72 23.66 -7.35
CA ALA A 713 72.85 25.06 -6.96
C ALA A 713 74.27 25.37 -6.45
N ILE A 714 74.84 24.49 -5.63
CA ILE A 714 76.23 24.57 -5.17
C ILE A 714 77.20 24.48 -6.37
N ASP A 715 76.99 23.51 -7.27
CA ASP A 715 77.81 23.34 -8.48
C ASP A 715 77.73 24.57 -9.40
N ARG A 716 76.55 25.21 -9.50
CA ARG A 716 76.38 26.47 -10.22
C ARG A 716 77.16 27.62 -9.56
N GLN A 717 77.12 27.74 -8.24
CA GLN A 717 77.91 28.73 -7.51
C GLN A 717 79.42 28.49 -7.64
N VAL A 718 79.86 27.23 -7.62
CA VAL A 718 81.27 26.86 -7.83
C VAL A 718 81.72 27.13 -9.27
N ALA A 719 80.87 26.83 -10.27
CA ALA A 719 81.14 27.13 -11.66
C ALA A 719 81.22 28.65 -11.93
N GLU A 720 80.34 29.44 -11.30
CA GLU A 720 80.37 30.90 -11.39
C GLU A 720 81.63 31.49 -10.72
N SER A 721 82.06 30.92 -9.58
CA SER A 721 83.33 31.28 -8.92
C SER A 721 84.55 30.97 -9.79
N ARG A 722 84.60 29.78 -10.41
CA ARG A 722 85.67 29.39 -11.34
C ARG A 722 85.73 30.28 -12.59
N ARG A 723 84.57 30.75 -13.08
CA ARG A 723 84.48 31.68 -14.19
C ARG A 723 85.07 33.06 -13.83
N ARG A 724 84.81 33.55 -12.62
CA ARG A 724 85.40 34.80 -12.09
C ARG A 724 86.91 34.71 -11.81
N ASP A 725 87.44 33.50 -11.55
CA ASP A 725 88.89 33.27 -11.45
C ASP A 725 89.57 33.21 -12.83
N GLN A 726 88.92 32.61 -13.84
CA GLN A 726 89.43 32.58 -15.22
C GLN A 726 89.45 33.99 -15.86
N GLU A 727 88.46 34.83 -15.58
CA GLU A 727 88.45 36.23 -16.05
C GLU A 727 89.61 37.04 -15.45
N ARG A 728 89.97 36.82 -14.17
CA ARG A 728 91.13 37.46 -13.52
C ARG A 728 92.47 37.01 -14.12
N GLN A 729 92.59 35.76 -14.55
CA GLN A 729 93.80 35.24 -15.19
C GLN A 729 93.98 35.77 -16.63
N LEU A 730 92.90 35.92 -17.39
CA LEU A 730 92.93 36.48 -18.76
C LEU A 730 93.24 37.98 -18.77
N GLU A 731 92.82 38.72 -17.75
CA GLU A 731 93.11 40.15 -17.61
C GLU A 731 94.58 40.42 -17.24
N ALA A 732 95.20 39.56 -16.43
CA ALA A 732 96.63 39.62 -16.12
C ALA A 732 97.53 39.38 -17.36
N GLN A 733 97.16 38.43 -18.22
CA GLN A 733 97.91 38.13 -19.46
C GLN A 733 97.82 39.25 -20.50
N ARG A 734 96.74 40.05 -20.53
CA ARG A 734 96.61 41.22 -21.42
C ARG A 734 97.58 42.35 -21.07
N ARG A 735 97.84 42.59 -19.77
CA ARG A 735 98.72 43.69 -19.32
C ARG A 735 100.21 43.44 -19.61
N GLU A 736 100.66 42.18 -19.65
CA GLU A 736 102.04 41.85 -20.01
C GLU A 736 102.33 41.97 -21.52
N ALA A 737 101.33 41.71 -22.38
CA ALA A 737 101.46 41.81 -23.83
C ALA A 737 101.46 43.26 -24.37
N GLU A 738 100.81 44.20 -23.69
CA GLU A 738 100.82 45.64 -24.03
C GLU A 738 102.17 46.32 -23.69
N ALA A 739 102.82 45.92 -22.60
CA ALA A 739 104.11 46.49 -22.17
C ALA A 739 105.27 46.18 -23.13
N LEU A 740 105.22 45.06 -23.85
CA LEU A 740 106.26 44.66 -24.80
C LEU A 740 106.16 45.41 -26.14
N ARG A 741 104.94 45.75 -26.59
CA ARG A 741 104.69 46.44 -27.86
C ARG A 741 105.00 47.95 -27.81
N ALA A 742 104.88 48.58 -26.64
CA ALA A 742 105.19 50.00 -26.45
C ALA A 742 106.71 50.31 -26.55
N ARG A 743 107.59 49.37 -26.19
CA ARG A 743 109.05 49.56 -26.27
C ARG A 743 109.61 49.51 -27.70
N GLN A 744 108.98 48.75 -28.59
CA GLN A 744 109.44 48.58 -29.98
C GLN A 744 108.97 49.69 -30.94
N ALA A 745 107.97 50.49 -30.55
CA ALA A 745 107.48 51.63 -31.33
C ALA A 745 108.34 52.90 -31.13
N ALA A 746 108.89 53.11 -29.93
CA ALA A 746 109.71 54.28 -29.60
C ALA A 746 111.09 54.31 -30.29
N GLU A 747 111.68 53.14 -30.63
CA GLU A 747 112.97 53.07 -31.33
C GLU A 747 112.89 53.41 -32.83
N ARG A 748 111.71 53.27 -33.47
CA ARG A 748 111.55 53.51 -34.92
C ARG A 748 111.37 54.98 -35.28
N GLU A 749 110.69 55.77 -34.44
CA GLU A 749 110.51 57.23 -34.65
C GLU A 749 111.84 58.01 -34.56
N GLN A 750 112.81 57.52 -33.77
CA GLN A 750 114.08 58.21 -33.57
C GLN A 750 115.02 58.11 -34.78
N GLN A 751 114.91 57.06 -35.59
CA GLN A 751 115.71 56.86 -36.81
C GLN A 751 115.17 57.64 -38.03
N GLU A 752 113.86 57.84 -38.16
CA GLU A 752 113.28 58.60 -39.27
C GLU A 752 113.64 60.09 -39.22
N THR A 753 113.71 60.68 -38.02
CA THR A 753 113.96 62.12 -37.84
C THR A 753 115.39 62.53 -38.27
N LEU A 754 116.39 61.65 -38.09
CA LEU A 754 117.79 61.91 -38.47
C LEU A 754 118.03 61.91 -39.99
N SER A 755 117.22 61.14 -40.75
CA SER A 755 117.36 61.01 -42.21
C SER A 755 116.93 62.28 -42.98
N ARG A 756 115.88 62.96 -42.49
CA ARG A 756 115.29 64.14 -43.13
C ARG A 756 116.18 65.40 -43.01
N VAL A 757 116.87 65.55 -41.88
CA VAL A 757 117.81 66.66 -41.62
C VAL A 757 119.04 66.58 -42.55
N LYS A 758 119.49 65.37 -42.90
CA LYS A 758 120.68 65.15 -43.75
C LYS A 758 120.43 65.53 -45.21
N ALA A 759 119.24 65.27 -45.75
CA ALA A 759 118.86 65.62 -47.12
C ALA A 759 118.71 67.13 -47.33
N GLN A 760 118.12 67.84 -46.37
CA GLN A 760 117.94 69.30 -46.42
C GLN A 760 119.28 70.05 -46.41
N ARG A 761 120.29 69.52 -45.71
CA ARG A 761 121.63 70.12 -45.65
C ARG A 761 122.36 70.07 -47.01
N LEU A 762 122.23 68.98 -47.76
CA LEU A 762 122.90 68.80 -49.06
C LEU A 762 122.41 69.77 -50.14
N LEU A 763 121.12 70.11 -50.16
CA LEU A 763 120.53 70.99 -51.19
C LEU A 763 120.85 72.48 -51.01
N VAL A 764 121.23 72.90 -49.80
CA VAL A 764 121.52 74.31 -49.49
C VAL A 764 123.01 74.62 -49.61
N THR A 765 123.89 73.66 -49.30
CA THR A 765 125.33 73.95 -49.22
C THR A 765 126.07 73.84 -50.54
N LEU A 766 125.60 73.03 -51.50
CA LEU A 766 126.33 72.73 -52.73
C LEU A 766 126.39 73.93 -53.70
N GLN A 767 127.61 74.40 -54.02
CA GLN A 767 127.84 75.45 -55.04
C GLN A 767 128.96 75.07 -56.04
N PRO A 768 128.83 75.47 -57.33
CA PRO A 768 129.85 75.21 -58.34
C PRO A 768 131.06 76.15 -58.17
N ARG A 769 132.29 75.60 -58.17
CA ARG A 769 133.54 76.40 -58.15
C ARG A 769 133.89 76.96 -59.54
N VAL A 770 132.98 77.74 -60.13
CA VAL A 770 133.20 78.47 -61.40
C VAL A 770 132.53 79.84 -61.27
N PRO A 771 133.09 80.93 -61.82
CA PRO A 771 132.45 82.24 -61.75
C PRO A 771 131.08 82.19 -62.43
N LEU A 772 130.04 82.66 -61.74
CA LEU A 772 128.69 82.71 -62.29
C LEU A 772 128.64 83.73 -63.45
N LYS A 773 128.15 83.29 -64.61
CA LYS A 773 127.86 84.13 -65.79
C LYS A 773 126.42 84.63 -65.70
N ASP A 774 126.06 85.68 -66.45
CA ASP A 774 124.69 86.22 -66.43
C ASP A 774 123.62 85.16 -66.76
N VAL A 775 123.96 84.23 -67.65
CA VAL A 775 123.14 83.08 -68.05
C VAL A 775 122.82 82.13 -66.86
N ASP A 776 123.68 82.07 -65.85
CA ASP A 776 123.48 81.21 -64.68
C ASP A 776 122.39 81.71 -63.72
N ARG A 777 122.12 83.01 -63.76
CA ARG A 777 121.11 83.71 -62.95
C ARG A 777 119.83 83.96 -63.74
N GLU A 778 119.83 83.61 -65.03
CA GLU A 778 118.66 83.71 -65.88
C GLU A 778 117.58 82.75 -65.38
N VAL A 779 116.46 83.31 -64.92
CA VAL A 779 115.30 82.54 -64.46
C VAL A 779 114.49 82.14 -65.67
N LEU A 780 114.58 80.87 -66.06
CA LEU A 780 113.87 80.32 -67.22
C LEU A 780 112.52 79.70 -66.84
N PHE A 781 112.39 79.23 -65.59
CA PHE A 781 111.19 78.57 -65.09
C PHE A 781 110.83 79.09 -63.69
N PRO A 782 110.28 80.32 -63.57
CA PRO A 782 110.08 81.01 -62.29
C PRO A 782 109.18 80.26 -61.29
N GLU A 783 108.25 79.44 -61.77
CA GLU A 783 107.34 78.64 -60.91
C GLU A 783 107.81 77.19 -60.71
N SER A 784 109.01 76.83 -61.19
CA SER A 784 109.57 75.49 -60.99
C SER A 784 110.46 75.42 -59.75
N ALA A 785 110.74 74.20 -59.27
CA ALA A 785 111.68 73.99 -58.17
C ALA A 785 113.13 74.32 -58.57
N PHE A 786 113.41 74.46 -59.87
CA PHE A 786 114.72 74.81 -60.41
C PHE A 786 114.60 75.99 -61.38
N PRO A 787 114.41 77.21 -60.85
CA PRO A 787 114.14 78.38 -61.68
C PRO A 787 115.33 78.78 -62.55
N THR A 788 116.55 78.50 -62.10
CA THR A 788 117.80 78.79 -62.81
C THR A 788 118.54 77.51 -63.19
N ILE A 789 119.45 77.62 -64.16
CA ILE A 789 120.26 76.49 -64.62
C ILE A 789 121.21 75.98 -63.52
N VAL A 790 121.61 76.85 -62.59
CA VAL A 790 122.42 76.48 -61.42
C VAL A 790 121.61 75.66 -60.43
N ASP A 791 120.35 75.99 -60.19
CA ASP A 791 119.51 75.21 -59.27
C ASP A 791 119.24 73.81 -59.83
N TYR A 792 119.04 73.71 -61.15
CA TYR A 792 118.91 72.43 -61.83
C TYR A 792 120.22 71.61 -61.75
N ALA A 793 121.39 72.24 -61.98
CA ALA A 793 122.69 71.58 -61.84
C ALA A 793 122.99 71.16 -60.37
N ARG A 794 122.55 71.94 -59.38
CA ARG A 794 122.71 71.63 -57.95
C ARG A 794 121.95 70.37 -57.57
N MET A 795 120.72 70.23 -58.05
CA MET A 795 119.92 69.02 -57.80
C MET A 795 120.59 67.78 -58.40
N ILE A 796 121.08 67.86 -59.64
CA ILE A 796 121.80 66.76 -60.28
C ILE A 796 123.07 66.40 -59.50
N LYS A 797 123.78 67.39 -58.94
CA LYS A 797 124.97 67.15 -58.10
C LYS A 797 124.64 66.55 -56.74
N ALA A 798 123.57 66.99 -56.08
CA ALA A 798 123.10 66.40 -54.83
C ALA A 798 122.74 64.91 -55.01
N MET A 799 122.16 64.55 -56.16
CA MET A 799 121.92 63.14 -56.52
C MET A 799 123.22 62.37 -56.81
N GLN A 800 124.21 62.97 -57.47
CA GLN A 800 125.50 62.33 -57.74
C GLN A 800 126.33 62.07 -56.47
N GLN A 801 126.21 62.89 -55.42
CA GLN A 801 126.95 62.73 -54.16
C GLN A 801 126.32 61.70 -53.19
N GLY A 802 125.34 60.90 -53.64
CA GLY A 802 124.77 59.80 -52.85
C GLY A 802 123.74 60.24 -51.80
N GLY A 803 123.08 61.39 -51.98
CA GLY A 803 121.91 61.75 -51.18
C GLY A 803 120.72 60.84 -51.45
N ASP A 804 119.93 60.51 -50.41
CA ASP A 804 118.69 59.74 -50.56
C ASP A 804 117.71 60.51 -51.46
N VAL A 805 117.57 60.03 -52.69
CA VAL A 805 116.83 60.67 -53.79
C VAL A 805 115.37 60.92 -53.40
N MET A 806 114.75 60.01 -52.64
CA MET A 806 113.35 60.19 -52.24
C MET A 806 113.19 61.26 -51.17
N LYS A 807 114.15 61.39 -50.26
CA LYS A 807 114.17 62.46 -49.25
C LYS A 807 114.53 63.83 -49.84
N LEU A 808 115.36 63.87 -50.89
CA LEU A 808 115.64 65.10 -51.67
C LEU A 808 114.40 65.60 -52.43
N PHE A 809 113.62 64.67 -53.01
CA PHE A 809 112.33 64.99 -53.63
C PHE A 809 111.32 65.52 -52.59
N GLU A 810 111.21 64.86 -51.44
CA GLU A 810 110.32 65.27 -50.35
C GLU A 810 110.68 66.65 -49.76
N THR A 811 111.96 67.04 -49.75
CA THR A 811 112.40 68.35 -49.25
C THR A 811 112.14 69.51 -50.22
N LEU A 812 112.08 69.25 -51.52
CA LEU A 812 111.76 70.26 -52.56
C LEU A 812 110.30 70.22 -53.02
N GLY A 813 109.46 69.39 -52.38
CA GLY A 813 108.05 69.21 -52.77
C GLY A 813 107.88 68.55 -54.15
N LEU A 814 108.89 67.82 -54.61
CA LEU A 814 108.88 67.13 -55.90
C LEU A 814 108.38 65.69 -55.75
N THR A 815 107.68 65.21 -56.76
CA THR A 815 107.39 63.79 -56.98
C THR A 815 108.26 63.26 -58.12
N PRO A 816 108.48 61.94 -58.24
CA PRO A 816 109.23 61.38 -59.38
C PRO A 816 108.68 61.82 -60.75
N ALA A 817 107.36 62.00 -60.85
CA ALA A 817 106.70 62.49 -62.06
C ALA A 817 106.98 63.98 -62.34
N THR A 818 106.93 64.85 -61.33
CA THR A 818 107.22 66.29 -61.50
C THR A 818 108.70 66.55 -61.71
N TRP A 819 109.60 65.75 -61.13
CA TRP A 819 111.03 65.77 -61.44
C TRP A 819 111.27 65.42 -62.92
N ALA A 820 110.70 64.31 -63.41
CA ALA A 820 110.86 63.91 -64.81
C ALA A 820 110.35 64.99 -65.79
N ALA A 821 109.22 65.65 -65.46
CA ALA A 821 108.70 66.76 -66.25
C ALA A 821 109.65 67.97 -66.27
N GLN A 822 110.19 68.37 -65.12
CA GLN A 822 111.13 69.50 -65.03
C GLN A 822 112.49 69.20 -65.67
N ALA A 823 113.01 67.98 -65.51
CA ALA A 823 114.24 67.55 -66.16
C ALA A 823 114.09 67.52 -67.70
N THR A 824 112.92 67.09 -68.19
CA THR A 824 112.60 67.11 -69.62
C THR A 824 112.50 68.55 -70.14
N ALA A 825 111.86 69.45 -69.40
CA ALA A 825 111.75 70.87 -69.77
C ALA A 825 113.13 71.55 -69.84
N TRP A 826 113.99 71.31 -68.86
CA TRP A 826 115.38 71.77 -68.89
C TRP A 826 116.18 71.17 -70.06
N GLY A 827 116.00 69.87 -70.34
CA GLY A 827 116.58 69.22 -71.51
C GLY A 827 116.17 69.88 -72.84
N GLN A 828 114.88 70.16 -73.03
CA GLN A 828 114.37 70.83 -74.23
C GLN A 828 114.90 72.25 -74.40
N VAL A 829 114.99 73.03 -73.32
CA VAL A 829 115.53 74.40 -73.36
C VAL A 829 117.02 74.40 -73.68
N MET A 830 117.80 73.47 -73.13
CA MET A 830 119.23 73.35 -73.43
C MET A 830 119.52 72.93 -74.88
N VAL A 831 118.61 72.17 -75.52
CA VAL A 831 118.70 71.84 -76.95
C VAL A 831 118.35 73.04 -77.84
N GLY A 832 117.36 73.85 -77.44
CA GLY A 832 116.94 75.05 -78.19
C GLY A 832 117.89 76.25 -78.06
N ARG A 833 118.61 76.36 -76.93
CA ARG A 833 119.61 77.41 -76.66
C ARG A 833 120.94 76.76 -76.30
N MET A 834 121.76 76.54 -77.32
CA MET A 834 123.06 75.85 -77.21
C MET A 834 123.98 76.46 -76.13
N GLU A 835 123.89 77.77 -75.90
CA GLU A 835 124.61 78.48 -74.84
C GLU A 835 124.28 77.97 -73.43
N LEU A 836 123.02 77.63 -73.14
CA LEU A 836 122.59 77.03 -71.85
C LEU A 836 123.07 75.57 -71.74
N GLY A 837 123.00 74.81 -72.84
CA GLY A 837 123.51 73.44 -72.87
C GLY A 837 125.02 73.36 -72.61
N MET A 838 125.81 74.22 -73.25
CA MET A 838 127.25 74.34 -72.99
C MET A 838 127.52 74.78 -71.54
N ARG A 839 126.74 75.76 -71.04
CA ARG A 839 126.92 76.25 -69.66
C ARG A 839 126.54 75.21 -68.60
N PHE A 840 125.47 74.43 -68.81
CA PHE A 840 125.12 73.30 -67.95
C PHE A 840 126.21 72.22 -67.94
N GLY A 841 126.83 71.95 -69.10
CA GLY A 841 128.00 71.09 -69.20
C GLY A 841 129.18 71.62 -68.38
N GLU A 842 129.49 72.92 -68.46
CA GLU A 842 130.50 73.57 -67.62
C GLU A 842 130.17 73.45 -66.12
N LEU A 843 128.90 73.68 -65.73
CA LEU A 843 128.46 73.58 -64.34
C LEU A 843 128.51 72.15 -63.80
N LEU A 844 128.13 71.13 -64.56
CA LEU A 844 128.22 69.73 -64.13
C LEU A 844 129.65 69.18 -64.15
N GLY A 845 130.50 69.67 -65.05
CA GLY A 845 131.92 69.30 -65.15
C GLY A 845 132.80 69.94 -64.08
N ALA A 846 132.35 71.04 -63.47
CA ALA A 846 133.06 71.69 -62.38
C ALA A 846 133.00 70.92 -61.05
N PRO A 847 133.99 71.07 -60.16
CA PRO A 847 133.88 70.61 -58.77
C PRO A 847 132.85 71.45 -57.99
N TRP A 848 132.04 70.79 -57.16
CA TRP A 848 131.05 71.39 -56.27
C TRP A 848 131.43 71.14 -54.82
N GLU A 849 131.28 72.15 -53.97
CA GLU A 849 131.52 72.07 -52.52
C GLU A 849 130.27 72.45 -51.72
#